data_AF-A0A7V6PZI4-F1
#
_entry.id   AF-A0A7V6PZI4-F1
#
_cell.length_a   1.000
_cell.length_b   1.000
_cell.length_c   1.000
_cell.angle_alpha   90.00
_cell.angle_beta   90.00
_cell.angle_gamma   90.00
#
_symmetry.space_group_name_H-M   'P 1'
#
loop_
_entity.id
_entity.type
_entity.pdbx_description
1 polymer ?
#
loop_
_entity_poly.entity_id
_entity_poly.type
_entity_poly.pdbx_seq_one_letter_code
_entity_poly.pdbx_strand_id
1 'polypeptide(L)'
;MTEYNYITNKKNSFLTAVLVIVFILSIIPVNVTNAAQQNGLPEVYYQWSNLQILTSGATYENIVKFTTEGWFNINVIRVDLTNPYVKLDAIVNNESIQKLTSVPDLAKSANAVGAVNAGFFNWSKTPGLSSPIGPIVSDGNLITTNSDFNRYNDNMASFSIDKLNNIFYEYWKTDIKLIKEDGTYVPVERYNVQLNNNGDITVITRKWSSLSLGKPKTSENNTATTPTTSTYTDIVEMVVEDDVVKQIRKNLPPIEVPENGYIVIAADKNIKKITDNFKEGDAIKLDITTKPDWNEISMAITGGAIIVKDGKIPSKFSHDSPGRNPRTAIGSSKDGKEVIMVTVDGRQQKSLGMTLTELAYLMLELGAYNAINLDGGGSTTMAIRNPGTNNISVVNSPSDGMARKIANAVGVFSVAPESSTIAGLIIDTEDKNIFVNTSRSFTVRAYDNFFNPVAIDSEQVTWSVSDIEGDFIGNVFYPRTVGKGKIIATIGEVSGELEINCLTPPVEIELSEKLISMQINTTKQLSVKGKNIDGYSAKINPEDINWSVYGNIGKFEGTVFHATTEGKGYIEASIGDVKAYCGVKVARDTVVVVDNFEKINGTYLSYPANIPGKYELSSEQKRSGKYSGKLTYDFNDSTGSRASYLLLSNGGIELGNNVKKIGIWVYNINPNPNWLRGLVYDANGKAYYLDFTQNLDWTGWKYVELSVDGIEPRPLRLARIYLVQIRDVPDAGHIYLDDLTFISVPDPDDENFIVPENTKSIDKDNREVDFKEGDDAFRFTVFGQIIPEPSNPLENLLMKSLCLQINETADKAAFIGSNSKKAENLVKEAFIMAYVDLKSKDFKNSRFISLDTRKGGLRLSHTVQWKWFLTQLRTFKGDNVFIFMENHPDTFTDKLEAELFRNILSEYHQETGRNVWVFYKSNRDDSYMENGVKYISTAGFEIGELTPERAIEVKYLYVTVQGKEVTFEFKPVVH
;
A
#
# COMPACT_ATOMS: atom_id res chain seq x y z
N MET A 1 -23.45 -4.07 27.89
CA MET A 1 -23.81 -4.81 29.13
C MET A 1 -24.37 -6.13 28.66
N THR A 2 -23.72 -7.29 28.74
CA THR A 2 -22.77 -7.82 29.73
C THR A 2 -22.03 -8.98 29.03
N GLU A 3 -20.74 -8.84 28.75
CA GLU A 3 -19.74 -9.90 28.44
C GLU A 3 -18.47 -9.22 27.90
N TYR A 4 -17.71 -8.53 28.78
CA TYR A 4 -16.39 -8.01 28.42
C TYR A 4 -15.43 -7.89 29.62
N ASN A 5 -15.68 -8.66 30.69
CA ASN A 5 -14.84 -8.69 31.87
C ASN A 5 -14.50 -10.13 32.22
N TYR A 6 -13.44 -10.70 31.63
CA TYR A 6 -12.85 -11.94 32.15
C TYR A 6 -11.38 -12.15 31.77
N ILE A 7 -10.51 -11.14 31.88
CA ILE A 7 -9.08 -11.38 32.06
C ILE A 7 -8.53 -10.27 32.97
N THR A 8 -8.57 -10.49 34.29
CA THR A 8 -7.65 -9.89 35.29
C THR A 8 -8.16 -10.24 36.68
N ASN A 9 -7.74 -11.40 37.21
CA ASN A 9 -7.44 -11.60 38.64
C ASN A 9 -7.13 -13.08 38.91
N LYS A 10 -5.83 -13.43 38.95
CA LYS A 10 -5.30 -14.37 39.95
C LYS A 10 -3.79 -14.21 40.08
N LYS A 11 -3.35 -14.10 41.34
CA LYS A 11 -1.99 -13.89 41.82
C LYS A 11 -1.06 -15.07 41.48
N ASN A 12 0.18 -14.71 41.13
CA ASN A 12 1.46 -15.44 41.23
C ASN A 12 1.47 -16.96 41.06
N SER A 13 1.94 -17.41 39.89
CA SER A 13 3.16 -18.24 39.74
C SER A 13 3.39 -18.51 38.24
N PHE A 14 4.55 -18.12 37.71
CA PHE A 14 5.09 -18.42 36.37
C PHE A 14 4.07 -18.39 35.20
N LEU A 15 3.93 -17.22 34.56
CA LEU A 15 3.38 -17.12 33.21
C LEU A 15 4.50 -16.77 32.24
N THR A 16 4.80 -17.70 31.34
CA THR A 16 5.46 -17.43 30.06
C THR A 16 4.57 -16.44 29.30
N ALA A 17 5.05 -15.22 29.06
CA ALA A 17 4.33 -14.21 28.30
C ALA A 17 4.42 -14.56 26.81
N VAL A 18 3.39 -15.20 26.27
CA VAL A 18 3.28 -15.47 24.83
C VAL A 18 2.85 -14.19 24.13
N LEU A 19 3.57 -13.76 23.09
CA LEU A 19 3.10 -12.73 22.17
C LEU A 19 1.92 -13.33 21.42
N VAL A 20 0.70 -13.03 21.86
CA VAL A 20 -0.47 -13.53 21.16
C VAL A 20 -0.71 -12.62 19.96
N ILE A 21 -0.22 -13.01 18.79
CA ILE A 21 -0.84 -12.58 17.53
C ILE A 21 -2.17 -13.34 17.49
N VAL A 22 -3.21 -12.76 18.10
CA VAL A 22 -4.53 -13.34 18.02
C VAL A 22 -5.04 -13.04 16.60
N PHE A 23 -5.01 -14.04 15.73
CA PHE A 23 -5.91 -14.05 14.59
C PHE A 23 -7.32 -14.22 15.14
N ILE A 24 -7.99 -13.11 15.44
CA ILE A 24 -9.43 -13.15 15.71
C ILE A 24 -10.11 -13.24 14.34
N LEU A 25 -10.15 -14.45 13.80
CA LEU A 25 -11.16 -14.85 12.82
C LEU A 25 -12.49 -14.95 13.57
N SER A 26 -13.02 -13.80 14.00
CA SER A 26 -14.38 -13.78 14.50
C SER A 26 -15.30 -13.87 13.29
N ILE A 27 -15.72 -15.09 12.97
CA ILE A 27 -17.02 -15.29 12.34
C ILE A 27 -18.05 -14.84 13.38
N ILE A 28 -18.26 -13.53 13.52
CA ILE A 28 -19.42 -13.04 14.26
C ILE A 28 -20.58 -13.25 13.30
N PRO A 29 -21.52 -14.18 13.55
CA PRO A 29 -22.81 -14.11 12.92
C PRO A 29 -23.42 -12.80 13.40
N VAL A 30 -23.31 -11.77 12.56
CA VAL A 30 -24.00 -10.52 12.75
C VAL A 30 -25.49 -10.83 12.55
N ASN A 31 -26.16 -11.28 13.61
CA ASN A 31 -27.61 -11.16 13.80
C ASN A 31 -27.97 -9.67 13.98
N VAL A 32 -27.47 -8.82 13.09
CA VAL A 32 -27.74 -7.39 13.02
C VAL A 32 -28.38 -7.12 11.67
N THR A 33 -29.33 -7.95 11.28
CA THR A 33 -30.30 -7.61 10.23
C THR A 33 -31.29 -6.62 10.86
N ASN A 34 -30.85 -5.37 11.05
CA ASN A 34 -31.63 -4.11 11.10
C ASN A 34 -30.86 -2.92 11.72
N ALA A 35 -29.78 -3.12 12.49
CA ALA A 35 -29.12 -1.99 13.19
C ALA A 35 -28.00 -1.30 12.39
N ALA A 36 -27.34 -1.97 11.43
CA ALA A 36 -26.26 -1.35 10.64
C ALA A 36 -26.78 -0.19 9.77
N GLN A 37 -27.97 -0.36 9.16
CA GLN A 37 -28.62 0.68 8.36
C GLN A 37 -29.15 1.85 9.21
N GLN A 38 -29.36 1.65 10.52
CA GLN A 38 -29.71 2.72 11.47
C GLN A 38 -28.50 3.56 11.92
N ASN A 39 -27.27 3.07 11.75
CA ASN A 39 -26.04 3.70 12.23
C ASN A 39 -25.19 4.32 11.11
N GLY A 40 -25.73 4.62 9.94
CA GLY A 40 -25.02 5.34 8.87
C GLY A 40 -23.77 4.66 8.26
N LEU A 41 -23.42 3.43 8.67
CA LEU A 41 -22.35 2.61 8.08
C LEU A 41 -22.94 1.55 7.14
N PRO A 42 -22.24 1.19 6.04
CA PRO A 42 -22.67 0.09 5.17
C PRO A 42 -22.73 -1.24 5.92
N GLU A 43 -23.65 -2.12 5.50
CA GLU A 43 -23.81 -3.45 6.09
C GLU A 43 -22.61 -4.34 5.75
N VAL A 44 -22.04 -5.00 6.76
CA VAL A 44 -20.86 -5.86 6.63
C VAL A 44 -21.27 -7.27 6.16
N TYR A 45 -20.60 -7.76 5.12
CA TYR A 45 -20.66 -9.16 4.68
C TYR A 45 -19.60 -10.01 5.38
N TYR A 46 -18.38 -9.48 5.45
CA TYR A 46 -17.22 -10.18 6.01
C TYR A 46 -16.29 -9.18 6.69
N GLN A 47 -15.66 -9.59 7.79
CA GLN A 47 -14.69 -8.80 8.53
C GLN A 47 -13.65 -9.73 9.15
N TRP A 48 -12.41 -9.27 9.16
CA TRP A 48 -11.35 -9.87 9.96
C TRP A 48 -10.51 -8.76 10.60
N SER A 49 -9.79 -9.11 11.66
CA SER A 49 -8.78 -8.22 12.22
C SER A 49 -7.52 -8.94 12.65
N ASN A 50 -6.41 -8.20 12.70
CA ASN A 50 -5.13 -8.65 13.19
C ASN A 50 -4.66 -7.71 14.31
N LEU A 51 -4.48 -8.26 15.51
CA LEU A 51 -4.07 -7.53 16.70
C LEU A 51 -2.59 -7.78 17.01
N GLN A 52 -1.87 -6.70 17.32
CA GLN A 52 -0.46 -6.70 17.70
C GLN A 52 -0.25 -5.82 18.93
N ILE A 53 0.62 -6.25 19.85
CA ILE A 53 1.08 -5.41 20.96
C ILE A 53 2.24 -4.53 20.46
N LEU A 54 2.18 -3.21 20.71
CA LEU A 54 3.26 -2.27 20.35
C LEU A 54 4.29 -2.10 21.47
N THR A 55 3.78 -1.97 22.69
CA THR A 55 4.52 -1.84 23.96
C THR A 55 3.54 -2.14 25.10
N SER A 56 4.04 -2.34 26.32
CA SER A 56 3.18 -2.35 27.52
C SER A 56 2.28 -1.10 27.53
N GLY A 57 0.96 -1.31 27.52
CA GLY A 57 -0.04 -0.24 27.53
C GLY A 57 -0.50 0.25 26.15
N ALA A 58 0.00 -0.31 25.04
CA ALA A 58 -0.50 0.04 23.71
C ALA A 58 -0.58 -1.14 22.72
N THR A 59 -1.66 -1.18 21.93
CA THR A 59 -1.91 -2.19 20.91
C THR A 59 -2.24 -1.55 19.56
N TYR A 60 -1.95 -2.27 18.49
CA TYR A 60 -2.35 -1.97 17.12
C TYR A 60 -3.30 -3.05 16.61
N GLU A 61 -4.39 -2.65 15.95
CA GLU A 61 -5.33 -3.54 15.28
C GLU A 61 -5.57 -3.08 13.83
N ASN A 62 -5.36 -3.97 12.87
CA ASN A 62 -5.85 -3.79 11.50
C ASN A 62 -7.21 -4.47 11.37
N ILE A 63 -8.24 -3.73 10.93
CA ILE A 63 -9.60 -4.22 10.71
C ILE A 63 -9.95 -4.00 9.23
N VAL A 64 -10.24 -5.09 8.53
CA VAL A 64 -10.72 -5.02 7.14
C VAL A 64 -12.18 -5.45 7.10
N LYS A 65 -13.03 -4.62 6.48
CA LYS A 65 -14.46 -4.88 6.32
C LYS A 65 -14.82 -4.92 4.85
N PHE A 66 -15.47 -5.99 4.41
CA PHE A 66 -16.16 -6.07 3.13
C PHE A 66 -17.66 -5.86 3.34
N THR A 67 -18.22 -4.88 2.64
CA THR A 67 -19.59 -4.39 2.89
C THR A 67 -20.45 -4.39 1.63
N THR A 68 -21.72 -4.02 1.77
CA THR A 68 -22.64 -3.77 0.65
C THR A 68 -22.08 -2.81 -0.39
N GLU A 69 -21.25 -1.84 0.02
CA GLU A 69 -20.71 -0.81 -0.85
C GLU A 69 -19.29 -1.08 -1.34
N GLY A 70 -18.52 -1.90 -0.60
CA GLY A 70 -17.15 -2.27 -0.93
C GLY A 70 -16.29 -2.39 0.32
N TRP A 71 -14.99 -2.16 0.16
CA TRP A 71 -13.99 -2.38 1.20
C TRP A 71 -13.75 -1.16 2.09
N PHE A 72 -13.45 -1.44 3.37
CA PHE A 72 -12.83 -0.49 4.30
C PHE A 72 -11.60 -1.15 4.93
N ASN A 73 -10.46 -0.45 4.88
CA ASN A 73 -9.26 -0.79 5.62
C ASN A 73 -9.06 0.21 6.75
N ILE A 74 -9.17 -0.26 7.99
CA ILE A 74 -9.18 0.54 9.21
C ILE A 74 -8.01 0.10 10.07
N ASN A 75 -7.28 1.05 10.61
CA ASN A 75 -6.13 0.79 11.47
C ASN A 75 -6.34 1.54 12.78
N VAL A 76 -6.17 0.86 13.90
CA VAL A 76 -6.49 1.37 15.23
C VAL A 76 -5.29 1.19 16.14
N ILE A 77 -4.87 2.25 16.82
CA ILE A 77 -3.96 2.16 17.96
C ILE A 77 -4.76 2.49 19.22
N ARG A 78 -4.69 1.62 20.22
CA ARG A 78 -5.26 1.84 21.56
C ARG A 78 -4.15 2.07 22.56
N VAL A 79 -4.31 3.05 23.44
CA VAL A 79 -3.33 3.40 24.47
C VAL A 79 -4.03 3.54 25.82
N ASP A 80 -3.60 2.76 26.80
CA ASP A 80 -4.06 2.83 28.18
C ASP A 80 -3.21 3.84 28.97
N LEU A 81 -3.76 5.02 29.23
CA LEU A 81 -3.09 6.09 29.96
C LEU A 81 -2.96 5.82 31.47
N THR A 82 -3.55 4.74 31.99
CA THR A 82 -3.28 4.29 33.37
C THR A 82 -2.02 3.45 33.49
N ASN A 83 -1.48 2.98 32.37
CA ASN A 83 -0.23 2.23 32.35
C ASN A 83 0.96 3.21 32.45
N PRO A 84 1.82 3.10 33.47
CA PRO A 84 2.93 4.03 33.69
C PRO A 84 4.06 3.91 32.65
N TYR A 85 4.00 2.90 31.78
CA TYR A 85 5.05 2.59 30.81
C TYR A 85 4.76 3.06 29.38
N VAL A 86 3.66 3.79 29.19
CA VAL A 86 3.30 4.38 27.89
C VAL A 86 2.99 5.87 28.03
N LYS A 87 3.43 6.66 27.05
CA LYS A 87 3.12 8.09 26.93
C LYS A 87 2.59 8.38 25.53
N LEU A 88 1.68 9.34 25.42
CA LEU A 88 1.30 9.95 24.16
C LEU A 88 1.86 11.37 24.09
N ASP A 89 2.37 11.80 22.94
CA ASP A 89 2.85 13.18 22.76
C ASP A 89 2.65 13.66 21.30
N ALA A 90 2.65 14.99 21.12
CA ALA A 90 2.73 15.59 19.80
C ALA A 90 4.17 15.49 19.28
N ILE A 91 4.33 15.15 17.99
CA ILE A 91 5.62 15.12 17.30
C ILE A 91 5.65 16.21 16.24
N VAL A 92 6.71 17.03 16.27
CA VAL A 92 7.06 18.00 15.23
C VAL A 92 8.48 17.74 14.75
N ASN A 93 8.86 18.32 13.62
CA ASN A 93 10.25 18.24 13.18
C ASN A 93 11.16 19.01 14.14
N ASN A 94 12.19 18.34 14.67
CA ASN A 94 13.11 18.90 15.66
C ASN A 94 14.08 19.95 15.11
N GLU A 95 14.39 19.93 13.82
CA GLU A 95 15.23 20.95 13.18
C GLU A 95 14.46 22.26 12.98
N SER A 96 13.20 22.15 12.53
CA SER A 96 12.31 23.30 12.34
C SER A 96 10.88 22.80 12.15
N ILE A 97 9.93 23.39 12.88
CA ILE A 97 8.50 23.06 12.76
C ILE A 97 7.91 23.44 11.39
N GLN A 98 8.63 24.21 10.58
CA GLN A 98 8.21 24.48 9.21
C GLN A 98 8.46 23.28 8.31
N LYS A 99 9.51 22.49 8.58
CA LYS A 99 9.99 21.43 7.69
C LYS A 99 9.03 20.25 7.68
N LEU A 100 8.33 20.09 6.55
CA LEU A 100 7.42 18.97 6.31
C LEU A 100 8.18 17.65 6.29
N THR A 101 7.69 16.69 7.06
CA THR A 101 8.35 15.39 7.28
C THR A 101 7.30 14.27 7.23
N SER A 102 7.66 13.08 6.75
CA SER A 102 6.70 11.97 6.72
C SER A 102 6.42 11.46 8.14
N VAL A 103 5.24 10.87 8.38
CA VAL A 103 4.91 10.24 9.69
C VAL A 103 5.94 9.20 10.13
N PRO A 104 6.38 8.23 9.29
CA PRO A 104 7.39 7.26 9.73
C PRO A 104 8.74 7.91 10.08
N ASP A 105 9.14 8.96 9.37
CA ASP A 105 10.37 9.69 9.68
C ASP A 105 10.26 10.47 10.99
N LEU A 106 9.11 11.11 11.25
CA LEU A 106 8.83 11.78 12.53
C LEU A 106 8.85 10.77 13.68
N ALA A 107 8.15 9.64 13.54
CA ALA A 107 8.12 8.58 14.54
C ALA A 107 9.53 8.04 14.83
N LYS A 108 10.32 7.78 13.78
CA LYS A 108 11.71 7.33 13.92
C LYS A 108 12.58 8.37 14.61
N SER A 109 12.46 9.65 14.23
CA SER A 109 13.27 10.73 14.82
C SER A 109 12.95 11.00 16.28
N ALA A 110 11.71 10.72 16.70
CA ALA A 110 11.24 10.87 18.07
C ALA A 110 11.38 9.58 18.90
N ASN A 111 11.79 8.46 18.29
CA ASN A 111 11.79 7.12 18.91
C ASN A 111 10.40 6.67 19.40
N ALA A 112 9.35 7.01 18.65
CA ALA A 112 7.99 6.56 18.93
C ALA A 112 7.78 5.11 18.48
N VAL A 113 6.99 4.32 19.23
CA VAL A 113 6.63 2.93 18.89
C VAL A 113 5.41 2.84 17.97
N GLY A 114 4.68 3.93 17.82
CA GLY A 114 3.58 4.10 16.87
C GLY A 114 3.25 5.57 16.68
N ALA A 115 2.72 5.95 15.52
CA ALA A 115 2.32 7.33 15.25
C ALA A 115 1.24 7.42 14.17
N VAL A 116 0.45 8.49 14.24
CA VAL A 116 -0.49 8.91 13.18
C VAL A 116 -0.25 10.37 12.81
N ASN A 117 -0.55 10.74 11.55
CA ASN A 117 -0.59 12.17 11.20
C ASN A 117 -1.63 12.91 12.05
N ALA A 118 -1.46 14.22 12.23
CA ALA A 118 -2.35 14.96 13.12
C ALA A 118 -2.93 16.23 12.52
N GLY A 119 -2.49 17.41 12.96
CA GLY A 119 -3.11 18.68 12.63
C GLY A 119 -2.88 19.18 11.21
N PHE A 120 -3.78 20.07 10.80
CA PHE A 120 -3.73 20.75 9.51
C PHE A 120 -2.56 21.74 9.42
N PHE A 121 -2.18 22.10 8.19
CA PHE A 121 -1.11 23.06 7.94
C PHE A 121 -1.36 23.84 6.65
N ASN A 122 -0.80 25.04 6.59
CA ASN A 122 -0.73 25.84 5.38
C ASN A 122 0.60 25.56 4.67
N TRP A 123 0.54 25.35 3.35
CA TRP A 123 1.72 25.22 2.52
C TRP A 123 2.49 26.54 2.46
N SER A 124 3.81 26.48 2.64
CA SER A 124 4.66 27.63 2.34
C SER A 124 4.91 27.72 0.84
N LYS A 125 5.22 28.94 0.35
CA LYS A 125 5.76 29.13 -1.00
C LYS A 125 7.15 28.51 -1.14
N THR A 126 7.88 28.36 -0.05
CA THR A 126 9.16 27.65 -0.02
C THR A 126 8.89 26.14 0.05
N PRO A 127 9.35 25.36 -0.94
CA PRO A 127 9.06 23.93 -1.00
C PRO A 127 9.59 23.17 0.20
N GLY A 128 8.76 22.25 0.71
CA GLY A 128 9.10 21.46 1.89
C GLY A 128 8.90 22.21 3.22
N LEU A 129 8.49 23.48 3.18
CA LEU A 129 8.11 24.24 4.38
C LEU A 129 6.60 24.40 4.49
N SER A 130 6.12 24.63 5.72
CA SER A 130 4.72 24.80 6.07
C SER A 130 4.56 25.67 7.31
N SER A 131 3.31 26.02 7.62
CA SER A 131 2.91 26.58 8.90
C SER A 131 1.81 25.70 9.49
N PRO A 132 2.02 25.05 10.64
CA PRO A 132 0.94 24.37 11.35
C PRO A 132 -0.23 25.33 11.65
N ILE A 133 -1.45 24.79 11.72
CA ILE A 133 -2.66 25.54 12.06
C ILE A 133 -3.09 25.20 13.49
N GLY A 134 -3.26 26.24 14.31
CA GLY A 134 -3.70 26.13 15.70
C GLY A 134 -2.59 25.75 16.68
N PRO A 135 -2.91 25.68 17.98
CA PRO A 135 -1.92 25.39 19.00
C PRO A 135 -1.40 23.96 18.94
N ILE A 136 -0.11 23.84 19.26
CA ILE A 136 0.58 22.57 19.51
C ILE A 136 1.33 22.71 20.83
N VAL A 137 1.15 21.74 21.71
CA VAL A 137 1.98 21.55 22.91
C VAL A 137 2.65 20.19 22.77
N SER A 138 3.97 20.15 22.94
CA SER A 138 4.79 18.95 22.86
C SER A 138 5.75 18.94 24.04
N ASP A 139 5.78 17.83 24.78
CA ASP A 139 6.54 17.67 26.02
C ASP A 139 6.36 18.84 27.01
N GLY A 140 5.10 19.28 27.18
CA GLY A 140 4.72 20.40 28.04
C GLY A 140 5.15 21.79 27.55
N ASN A 141 5.78 21.90 26.38
CA ASN A 141 6.22 23.16 25.80
C ASN A 141 5.24 23.63 24.72
N LEU A 142 4.84 24.90 24.77
CA LEU A 142 4.05 25.52 23.71
C LEU A 142 4.90 25.70 22.45
N ILE A 143 4.53 25.03 21.37
CA ILE A 143 5.29 25.01 20.12
C ILE A 143 4.83 26.10 19.17
N THR A 144 3.51 26.26 19.02
CA THR A 144 2.91 27.27 18.14
C THR A 144 1.56 27.68 18.69
N THR A 145 1.15 28.92 18.42
CA THR A 145 -0.19 29.44 18.71
C THR A 145 -0.41 30.78 18.00
N ASN A 146 -1.66 31.19 17.82
CA ASN A 146 -2.00 32.52 17.32
C ASN A 146 -3.27 33.05 17.99
N SER A 147 -3.32 34.36 18.20
CA SER A 147 -4.35 35.01 19.00
C SER A 147 -5.74 34.92 18.39
N ASP A 148 -5.82 34.83 17.07
CA ASP A 148 -7.09 34.81 16.34
C ASP A 148 -7.68 33.40 16.19
N PHE A 149 -6.93 32.36 16.59
CA PHE A 149 -7.39 30.98 16.52
C PHE A 149 -8.58 30.76 17.45
N ASN A 150 -9.69 30.27 16.88
CA ASN A 150 -11.01 30.13 17.52
C ASN A 150 -11.53 31.36 18.29
N ARG A 151 -10.94 32.56 18.11
CA ARG A 151 -11.27 33.74 18.91
C ARG A 151 -12.72 34.18 18.74
N TYR A 152 -13.22 34.10 17.51
CA TYR A 152 -14.56 34.57 17.15
C TYR A 152 -15.56 33.43 16.94
N ASN A 153 -15.08 32.23 16.58
CA ASN A 153 -15.92 31.05 16.34
C ASN A 153 -15.14 29.79 16.70
N ASP A 154 -15.82 28.84 17.35
CA ASP A 154 -15.28 27.54 17.73
C ASP A 154 -15.25 26.60 16.50
N ASN A 155 -14.26 26.80 15.63
CA ASN A 155 -14.17 26.13 14.32
C ASN A 155 -13.40 24.80 14.40
N MET A 156 -12.20 24.82 14.99
CA MET A 156 -11.27 23.68 15.00
C MET A 156 -10.93 23.29 16.44
N ALA A 157 -11.33 22.09 16.85
CA ALA A 157 -11.09 21.58 18.19
C ALA A 157 -9.68 20.99 18.30
N SER A 158 -9.13 20.99 19.52
CA SER A 158 -7.87 20.36 19.85
C SER A 158 -8.10 19.18 20.78
N PHE A 159 -7.33 18.10 20.57
CA PHE A 159 -7.18 17.03 21.53
C PHE A 159 -6.03 17.40 22.46
N SER A 160 -6.22 17.25 23.76
CA SER A 160 -5.23 17.63 24.76
C SER A 160 -5.20 16.65 25.92
N ILE A 161 -4.01 16.47 26.47
CA ILE A 161 -3.76 15.73 27.71
C ILE A 161 -3.07 16.69 28.68
N ASP A 162 -3.56 16.78 29.92
CA ASP A 162 -2.89 17.56 30.96
C ASP A 162 -1.71 16.80 31.60
N LYS A 163 -1.01 17.42 32.55
CA LYS A 163 0.08 16.80 33.31
C LYS A 163 -0.37 15.69 34.28
N LEU A 164 -1.68 15.50 34.44
CA LEU A 164 -2.31 14.48 35.27
C LEU A 164 -2.94 13.35 34.43
N ASN A 165 -2.67 13.32 33.12
CA ASN A 165 -3.22 12.38 32.15
C ASN A 165 -4.74 12.46 31.94
N ASN A 166 -5.38 13.60 32.26
CA ASN A 166 -6.78 13.82 31.90
C ASN A 166 -6.88 14.27 30.44
N ILE A 167 -7.85 13.69 29.72
CA ILE A 167 -8.14 14.00 28.31
C ILE A 167 -9.26 15.04 28.20
N PHE A 168 -9.09 16.02 27.33
CA PHE A 168 -10.16 16.97 26.97
C PHE A 168 -10.09 17.40 25.51
N TYR A 169 -11.25 17.86 25.02
CA TYR A 169 -11.48 18.27 23.65
C TYR A 169 -12.04 19.68 23.65
N GLU A 170 -11.19 20.66 23.36
CA GLU A 170 -11.49 22.08 23.58
C GLU A 170 -11.18 22.95 22.37
N TYR A 171 -11.83 24.10 22.30
CA TYR A 171 -11.55 25.14 21.32
C TYR A 171 -10.61 26.17 21.93
N TRP A 172 -9.32 25.96 21.68
CA TRP A 172 -8.27 26.76 22.30
C TRP A 172 -8.32 28.23 21.87
N LYS A 173 -8.15 29.13 22.84
CA LYS A 173 -8.08 30.59 22.64
C LYS A 173 -6.81 31.13 23.29
N THR A 174 -6.22 32.15 22.69
CA THR A 174 -4.88 32.64 23.08
C THR A 174 -4.84 34.16 23.14
N ASP A 175 -4.17 34.68 24.16
CA ASP A 175 -3.70 36.06 24.22
C ASP A 175 -2.17 36.06 24.33
N ILE A 176 -1.51 36.84 23.47
CA ILE A 176 -0.05 36.97 23.42
C ILE A 176 0.27 38.44 23.61
N LYS A 177 1.19 38.75 24.54
CA LYS A 177 1.55 40.12 24.90
C LYS A 177 3.06 40.25 25.09
N LEU A 178 3.58 41.41 24.71
CA LEU A 178 4.89 41.87 25.12
C LEU A 178 4.70 42.92 26.21
N ILE A 179 5.03 42.56 27.44
CA ILE A 179 4.84 43.40 28.63
C ILE A 179 6.14 44.14 28.93
N LYS A 180 6.07 45.46 29.09
CA LYS A 180 7.19 46.32 29.48
C LYS A 180 7.34 46.38 31.00
N GLU A 181 8.48 46.87 31.46
CA GLU A 181 8.77 47.04 32.90
C GLU A 181 7.75 47.95 33.62
N ASP A 182 7.18 48.94 32.92
CA ASP A 182 6.13 49.83 33.44
C ASP A 182 4.72 49.18 33.52
N GLY A 183 4.59 47.91 33.12
CA GLY A 183 3.35 47.14 33.12
C GLY A 183 2.44 47.37 31.91
N THR A 184 2.75 48.31 31.01
CA THR A 184 2.03 48.48 29.75
C THR A 184 2.47 47.43 28.73
N TYR A 185 1.65 47.13 27.71
CA TYR A 185 1.91 46.01 26.81
C TYR A 185 1.56 46.30 25.34
N VAL A 186 2.23 45.56 24.45
CA VAL A 186 1.91 45.49 23.02
C VAL A 186 1.32 44.11 22.72
N PRO A 187 0.11 44.01 22.13
CA PRO A 187 -0.47 42.73 21.74
C PRO A 187 0.34 42.11 20.59
N VAL A 188 0.52 40.80 20.64
CA VAL A 188 1.13 39.99 19.60
C VAL A 188 0.06 39.08 19.03
N GLU A 189 0.05 38.91 17.71
CA GLU A 189 -0.97 38.10 17.05
C GLU A 189 -0.51 36.65 16.81
N ARG A 190 0.81 36.40 16.68
CA ARG A 190 1.36 35.11 16.22
C ARG A 190 2.59 34.69 17.01
N TYR A 191 2.70 33.41 17.38
CA TYR A 191 3.87 32.80 17.98
C TYR A 191 4.24 31.52 17.24
N ASN A 192 5.43 31.49 16.62
CA ASN A 192 5.89 30.40 15.76
C ASN A 192 4.84 30.01 14.71
N VAL A 193 4.29 31.02 14.02
CA VAL A 193 3.34 30.88 12.91
C VAL A 193 3.84 31.78 11.78
N GLN A 194 3.57 31.40 10.53
CA GLN A 194 3.96 32.20 9.38
C GLN A 194 3.39 33.63 9.47
N LEU A 195 4.26 34.61 9.22
CA LEU A 195 3.88 36.01 9.06
C LEU A 195 2.88 36.14 7.91
N ASN A 196 1.72 36.76 8.19
CA ASN A 196 0.66 36.93 7.20
C ASN A 196 0.78 38.27 6.45
N ASN A 197 0.06 38.37 5.34
CA ASN A 197 0.05 39.56 4.48
C ASN A 197 -0.41 40.85 5.19
N ASN A 198 -1.02 40.77 6.37
CA ASN A 198 -1.40 41.95 7.16
C ASN A 198 -0.23 42.55 7.95
N GLY A 199 0.91 41.87 7.97
CA GLY A 199 2.10 42.27 8.72
C GLY A 199 1.92 42.16 10.22
N ASP A 200 1.07 41.23 10.67
CA ASP A 200 0.78 40.98 12.09
C ASP A 200 2.07 40.82 12.92
N ILE A 201 2.06 41.28 14.17
CA ILE A 201 3.22 41.10 15.05
C ILE A 201 3.39 39.60 15.30
N THR A 202 4.56 39.09 14.91
CA THR A 202 4.89 37.67 14.93
C THR A 202 6.15 37.45 15.74
N VAL A 203 6.05 36.61 16.76
CA VAL A 203 7.21 36.11 17.51
C VAL A 203 7.69 34.82 16.88
N ILE A 204 8.98 34.71 16.58
CA ILE A 204 9.61 33.47 16.14
C ILE A 204 10.76 33.08 17.07
N THR A 205 10.91 31.79 17.29
CA THR A 205 11.98 31.17 18.07
C THR A 205 12.80 30.24 17.19
N ARG A 206 13.88 29.65 17.72
CA ARG A 206 14.69 28.65 17.00
C ARG A 206 13.90 27.41 16.59
N LYS A 207 12.78 27.10 17.27
CA LYS A 207 11.84 26.05 16.84
C LYS A 207 11.20 26.36 15.48
N TRP A 208 10.97 27.63 15.16
CA TRP A 208 10.49 28.06 13.85
C TRP A 208 11.61 28.03 12.81
N SER A 209 12.74 28.69 13.08
CA SER A 209 13.89 28.79 12.17
C SER A 209 15.11 29.25 12.96
N SER A 210 16.32 28.79 12.58
CA SER A 210 17.57 29.30 13.14
C SER A 210 17.88 30.75 12.71
N LEU A 211 17.33 31.19 11.58
CA LEU A 211 17.46 32.55 11.07
C LEU A 211 16.11 33.29 11.08
N SER A 212 16.18 34.59 11.34
CA SER A 212 15.05 35.53 11.19
C SER A 212 14.60 35.65 9.74
N LEU A 213 13.47 36.32 9.51
CA LEU A 213 12.96 36.53 8.16
C LEU A 213 13.87 37.49 7.38
N GLY A 214 14.30 38.57 8.04
CA GLY A 214 15.07 39.66 7.46
C GLY A 214 14.36 40.37 6.29
N LYS A 215 15.07 41.32 5.68
CA LYS A 215 14.79 41.83 4.34
C LYS A 215 16.06 41.62 3.52
N PRO A 216 16.11 40.63 2.62
CA PRO A 216 17.29 40.45 1.80
C PRO A 216 17.51 41.68 0.93
N LYS A 217 18.79 41.98 0.69
CA LYS A 217 19.19 43.09 -0.15
C LYS A 217 18.67 42.84 -1.56
N THR A 218 17.83 43.74 -2.07
CA THR A 218 17.75 43.95 -3.52
C THR A 218 19.12 44.44 -3.96
N SER A 219 19.90 43.59 -4.62
CA SER A 219 21.14 44.02 -5.26
C SER A 219 20.81 45.13 -6.26
N GLU A 220 21.59 46.22 -6.28
CA GLU A 220 21.52 47.25 -7.34
C GLU A 220 21.76 46.66 -8.75
N ASN A 221 22.23 45.41 -8.85
CA ASN A 221 22.30 44.59 -10.05
C ASN A 221 21.58 43.24 -9.85
N ASN A 222 20.25 43.26 -9.73
CA ASN A 222 19.27 42.15 -9.80
C ASN A 222 19.77 40.67 -9.80
N THR A 223 20.59 40.26 -8.82
CA THR A 223 21.19 38.91 -8.69
C THR A 223 21.19 38.45 -7.22
N ALA A 224 20.14 38.78 -6.46
CA ALA A 224 19.93 38.18 -5.15
C ALA A 224 19.29 36.78 -5.30
N THR A 225 20.01 35.74 -4.90
CA THR A 225 19.63 34.32 -4.92
C THR A 225 18.77 33.89 -3.72
N THR A 226 17.98 34.79 -3.15
CA THR A 226 17.00 34.44 -2.11
C THR A 226 15.61 34.86 -2.62
N PRO A 227 14.66 33.92 -2.80
CA PRO A 227 13.31 34.26 -3.23
C PRO A 227 12.65 35.15 -2.19
N THR A 228 12.61 36.46 -2.41
CA THR A 228 11.71 37.32 -1.63
C THR A 228 10.55 37.78 -2.45
N THR A 229 9.50 36.97 -2.36
CA THR A 229 8.12 37.43 -2.35
C THR A 229 7.79 38.13 -1.01
N SER A 230 8.62 39.08 -0.54
CA SER A 230 8.19 39.96 0.54
C SER A 230 7.22 40.96 -0.09
N THR A 231 5.91 40.72 0.04
CA THR A 231 4.88 41.70 -0.34
C THR A 231 4.93 42.96 0.55
N TYR A 232 5.71 42.93 1.62
CA TYR A 232 5.85 44.02 2.58
C TYR A 232 6.83 45.07 2.07
N THR A 233 6.42 46.33 2.18
CA THR A 233 7.24 47.50 1.85
C THR A 233 8.35 47.68 2.86
N ASP A 234 8.09 47.46 4.14
CA ASP A 234 9.08 47.54 5.23
C ASP A 234 8.90 46.40 6.23
N ILE A 235 9.99 46.03 6.91
CA ILE A 235 10.00 45.10 8.04
C ILE A 235 10.88 45.64 9.18
N VAL A 236 10.43 45.43 10.40
CA VAL A 236 11.23 45.61 11.61
C VAL A 236 11.30 44.31 12.39
N GLU A 237 12.51 43.94 12.79
CA GLU A 237 12.83 42.78 13.61
C GLU A 237 13.47 43.26 14.91
N MET A 238 12.82 42.97 16.04
CA MET A 238 13.34 43.22 17.37
C MET A 238 13.94 41.94 17.93
N VAL A 239 15.26 41.95 18.15
CA VAL A 239 16.03 40.85 18.73
C VAL A 239 15.91 40.94 20.25
N VAL A 240 15.36 39.91 20.87
CA VAL A 240 15.25 39.79 22.32
C VAL A 240 16.08 38.60 22.76
N GLU A 241 16.94 38.81 23.76
CA GLU A 241 17.78 37.78 24.36
C GLU A 241 17.85 38.03 25.86
N ASP A 242 17.64 36.97 26.66
CA ASP A 242 17.53 37.04 28.12
C ASP A 242 16.53 38.11 28.59
N ASP A 243 15.34 38.14 27.96
CA ASP A 243 14.25 39.10 28.23
C ASP A 243 14.64 40.60 28.09
N VAL A 244 15.71 40.89 27.33
CA VAL A 244 16.16 42.25 27.04
C VAL A 244 16.22 42.48 25.53
N VAL A 245 15.71 43.64 25.09
CA VAL A 245 15.82 44.07 23.69
C VAL A 245 17.28 44.38 23.37
N LYS A 246 17.94 43.54 22.58
CA LYS A 246 19.34 43.74 22.17
C LYS A 246 19.48 44.63 20.96
N GLN A 247 18.56 44.49 20.00
CA GLN A 247 18.64 45.23 18.75
C GLN A 247 17.25 45.42 18.13
N ILE A 248 16.99 46.59 17.56
CA ILE A 248 15.83 46.82 16.69
C ILE A 248 16.34 47.10 15.27
N ARG A 249 16.05 46.17 14.36
CA ARG A 249 16.60 46.12 13.01
C ARG A 249 15.52 46.47 12.00
N LYS A 250 15.71 47.52 11.20
CA LYS A 250 14.81 47.85 10.09
C LYS A 250 15.42 47.44 8.76
N ASN A 251 14.70 46.62 7.99
CA ASN A 251 15.08 46.25 6.62
C ASN A 251 16.52 45.71 6.48
N LEU A 252 17.03 44.99 7.48
CA LEU A 252 18.35 44.38 7.45
C LEU A 252 18.28 42.91 7.01
N PRO A 253 19.40 42.33 6.52
CA PRO A 253 19.47 40.89 6.25
C PRO A 253 19.11 40.05 7.49
N PRO A 254 18.69 38.78 7.27
CA PRO A 254 18.41 37.83 8.34
C PRO A 254 19.52 37.78 9.39
N ILE A 255 19.14 37.63 10.66
CA ILE A 255 20.04 37.38 11.79
C ILE A 255 19.69 36.04 12.43
N GLU A 256 20.66 35.43 13.08
CA GLU A 256 20.43 34.26 13.91
C GLU A 256 19.44 34.58 15.05
N VAL A 257 18.45 33.71 15.25
CA VAL A 257 17.49 33.83 16.36
C VAL A 257 18.20 33.40 17.64
N PRO A 258 18.33 34.22 18.70
CA PRO A 258 19.14 33.89 19.89
C PRO A 258 18.76 32.54 20.55
N GLU A 259 19.75 31.83 21.14
CA GLU A 259 19.52 30.54 21.84
C GLU A 259 18.55 30.69 23.02
N ASN A 260 18.74 31.72 23.84
CA ASN A 260 17.88 32.06 24.99
C ASN A 260 16.96 33.25 24.67
N GLY A 261 16.41 33.28 23.45
CA GLY A 261 15.63 34.43 23.01
C GLY A 261 14.73 34.17 21.81
N TYR A 262 14.26 35.27 21.22
CA TYR A 262 13.30 35.26 20.13
C TYR A 262 13.39 36.54 19.30
N ILE A 263 12.80 36.50 18.10
CA ILE A 263 12.66 37.68 17.25
C ILE A 263 11.19 38.08 17.20
N VAL A 264 10.90 39.36 17.46
CA VAL A 264 9.58 39.95 17.21
C VAL A 264 9.61 40.66 15.87
N ILE A 265 8.75 40.24 14.96
CA ILE A 265 8.66 40.74 13.59
C ILE A 265 7.38 41.57 13.46
N ALA A 266 7.50 42.76 12.89
CA ALA A 266 6.35 43.54 12.41
C ALA A 266 6.62 44.05 11.00
N ALA A 267 5.59 44.10 10.17
CA ALA A 267 5.70 44.58 8.79
C ALA A 267 4.69 45.70 8.49
N ASP A 268 5.04 46.54 7.51
CA ASP A 268 4.24 47.65 7.00
C ASP A 268 3.61 48.51 8.11
N LYS A 269 2.27 48.59 8.13
CA LYS A 269 1.51 49.44 9.05
C LYS A 269 1.74 49.11 10.53
N ASN A 270 2.20 47.89 10.85
CA ASN A 270 2.41 47.44 12.22
C ASN A 270 3.81 47.75 12.76
N ILE A 271 4.75 48.22 11.94
CA ILE A 271 6.13 48.53 12.37
C ILE A 271 6.16 49.50 13.55
N LYS A 272 5.31 50.52 13.51
CA LYS A 272 5.20 51.53 14.57
C LYS A 272 4.83 50.94 15.93
N LYS A 273 4.13 49.81 15.95
CA LYS A 273 3.82 49.11 17.21
C LYS A 273 5.10 48.63 17.92
N ILE A 274 6.18 48.33 17.19
CA ILE A 274 7.49 48.00 17.76
C ILE A 274 8.28 49.29 18.02
N THR A 275 8.51 50.12 16.98
CA THR A 275 9.45 51.26 17.07
C THR A 275 9.01 52.37 18.02
N ASP A 276 7.71 52.53 18.25
CA ASP A 276 7.19 53.58 19.12
C ASP A 276 7.07 53.11 20.59
N ASN A 277 7.22 51.80 20.86
CA ASN A 277 7.03 51.22 22.19
C ASN A 277 8.29 50.62 22.82
N PHE A 278 9.31 50.27 22.03
CA PHE A 278 10.53 49.62 22.52
C PHE A 278 11.79 50.30 21.99
N LYS A 279 12.87 50.24 22.79
CA LYS A 279 14.24 50.63 22.43
C LYS A 279 15.24 49.59 22.93
N GLU A 280 16.46 49.65 22.40
CA GLU A 280 17.55 48.78 22.88
C GLU A 280 17.81 49.00 24.38
N GLY A 281 17.97 47.89 25.10
CA GLY A 281 18.14 47.86 26.56
C GLY A 281 16.84 47.72 27.35
N ASP A 282 15.66 47.82 26.74
CA ASP A 282 14.39 47.63 27.45
C ASP A 282 14.23 46.18 27.93
N ALA A 283 13.82 46.01 29.18
CA ALA A 283 13.36 44.74 29.70
C ALA A 283 11.93 44.45 29.21
N ILE A 284 11.70 43.23 28.73
CA ILE A 284 10.45 42.82 28.09
C ILE A 284 10.10 41.39 28.49
N LYS A 285 8.84 41.17 28.88
CA LYS A 285 8.31 39.82 29.15
C LYS A 285 7.37 39.41 28.02
N LEU A 286 7.68 38.29 27.34
CA LEU A 286 6.72 37.61 26.50
C LEU A 286 5.74 36.83 27.36
N ASP A 287 4.48 37.24 27.35
CA ASP A 287 3.41 36.62 28.12
C ASP A 287 2.43 35.95 27.16
N ILE A 288 2.31 34.63 27.25
CA ILE A 288 1.39 33.82 26.45
C ILE A 288 0.41 33.14 27.39
N THR A 289 -0.85 33.57 27.33
CA THR A 289 -1.94 32.98 28.10
C THR A 289 -2.89 32.25 27.15
N THR A 290 -3.27 31.03 27.49
CA THR A 290 -4.22 30.23 26.70
C THR A 290 -5.39 29.76 27.54
N LYS A 291 -6.49 29.42 26.88
CA LYS A 291 -7.59 28.66 27.47
C LYS A 291 -7.83 27.42 26.61
N PRO A 292 -7.62 26.19 27.10
CA PRO A 292 -7.08 25.84 28.44
C PRO A 292 -5.64 26.35 28.66
N ASP A 293 -5.20 26.49 29.92
CA ASP A 293 -3.85 27.00 30.27
C ASP A 293 -2.78 26.00 29.86
N TRP A 294 -1.94 26.38 28.88
CA TRP A 294 -0.92 25.51 28.30
C TRP A 294 0.12 25.04 29.32
N ASN A 295 0.31 25.77 30.42
CA ASN A 295 1.25 25.36 31.48
C ASN A 295 0.82 24.08 32.20
N GLU A 296 -0.47 23.75 32.17
CA GLU A 296 -1.00 22.51 32.76
C GLU A 296 -1.06 21.36 31.73
N ILE A 297 -0.73 21.64 30.47
CA ILE A 297 -0.88 20.71 29.35
C ILE A 297 0.43 19.95 29.13
N SER A 298 0.36 18.63 28.99
CA SER A 298 1.51 17.81 28.58
C SER A 298 1.62 17.73 27.06
N MET A 299 0.50 17.51 26.38
CA MET A 299 0.43 17.56 24.92
C MET A 299 -0.89 18.14 24.42
N ALA A 300 -0.84 18.81 23.27
CA ALA A 300 -2.03 19.25 22.57
C ALA A 300 -1.78 19.24 21.06
N ILE A 301 -2.78 18.79 20.31
CA ILE A 301 -2.79 18.89 18.86
C ILE A 301 -4.14 19.36 18.35
N THR A 302 -4.09 20.33 17.43
CA THR A 302 -5.28 20.85 16.77
C THR A 302 -5.73 19.91 15.66
N GLY A 303 -7.00 19.51 15.68
CA GLY A 303 -7.66 18.77 14.61
C GLY A 303 -8.67 19.63 13.86
N GLY A 304 -9.78 19.01 13.47
CA GLY A 304 -10.92 19.63 12.81
C GLY A 304 -12.14 19.65 13.73
N ALA A 305 -13.23 19.03 13.30
CA ALA A 305 -14.45 18.97 14.08
C ALA A 305 -14.38 17.93 15.20
N ILE A 306 -15.07 18.22 16.31
CA ILE A 306 -15.55 17.18 17.22
C ILE A 306 -16.59 16.35 16.46
N ILE A 307 -16.32 15.06 16.30
CA ILE A 307 -17.17 14.12 15.56
C ILE A 307 -17.99 13.23 16.51
N VAL A 308 -17.53 13.06 17.75
CA VAL A 308 -18.30 12.43 18.83
C VAL A 308 -18.14 13.28 20.08
N LYS A 309 -19.26 13.62 20.73
CA LYS A 309 -19.29 14.33 22.01
C LYS A 309 -20.28 13.64 22.95
N ASP A 310 -19.82 13.28 24.13
CA ASP A 310 -20.64 12.62 25.16
C ASP A 310 -21.41 11.38 24.65
N GLY A 311 -20.74 10.57 23.83
CA GLY A 311 -21.29 9.36 23.22
C GLY A 311 -22.33 9.63 22.12
N LYS A 312 -22.40 10.85 21.59
CA LYS A 312 -23.34 11.26 20.54
C LYS A 312 -22.63 11.96 19.39
N ILE A 313 -23.14 11.76 18.18
CA ILE A 313 -22.68 12.48 16.99
C ILE A 313 -23.33 13.88 17.00
N PRO A 314 -22.55 14.98 16.89
CA PRO A 314 -23.12 16.33 16.75
C PRO A 314 -24.02 16.45 15.52
N SER A 315 -25.08 17.25 15.61
CA SER A 315 -26.00 17.49 14.48
C SER A 315 -25.36 18.24 13.31
N LYS A 316 -24.26 18.96 13.59
CA LYS A 316 -23.43 19.65 12.60
C LYS A 316 -21.97 19.60 13.04
N PHE A 317 -21.07 19.37 12.08
CA PHE A 317 -19.63 19.47 12.30
C PHE A 317 -19.15 20.91 12.10
N SER A 318 -18.31 21.41 13.02
CA SER A 318 -17.75 22.77 12.98
C SER A 318 -16.76 22.97 11.83
N HIS A 319 -16.17 21.88 11.36
CA HIS A 319 -15.23 21.82 10.24
C HIS A 319 -15.51 20.56 9.41
N ASP A 320 -16.18 20.71 8.28
CA ASP A 320 -16.63 19.60 7.43
C ASP A 320 -15.80 19.50 6.13
N SER A 321 -15.57 18.27 5.70
CA SER A 321 -14.89 17.92 4.45
C SER A 321 -15.76 16.88 3.73
N PRO A 322 -16.53 17.29 2.71
CA PRO A 322 -17.60 16.48 2.14
C PRO A 322 -17.08 15.24 1.41
N GLY A 323 -17.93 14.21 1.35
CA GLY A 323 -17.66 12.96 0.65
C GLY A 323 -16.73 12.00 1.41
N ARG A 324 -16.55 10.81 0.82
CA ARG A 324 -15.64 9.79 1.36
C ARG A 324 -14.20 10.16 1.04
N ASN A 325 -13.38 10.20 2.08
CA ASN A 325 -11.94 10.45 1.98
C ASN A 325 -11.20 9.48 2.92
N PRO A 326 -9.89 9.27 2.71
CA PRO A 326 -9.03 8.77 3.77
C PRO A 326 -9.16 9.70 5.00
N ARG A 327 -9.24 9.13 6.20
CA ARG A 327 -9.48 9.87 7.44
C ARG A 327 -8.49 9.47 8.52
N THR A 328 -8.13 10.43 9.36
CA THR A 328 -7.47 10.17 10.64
C THR A 328 -8.34 10.76 11.75
N ALA A 329 -8.45 10.05 12.88
CA ALA A 329 -9.22 10.50 14.04
C ALA A 329 -8.51 10.11 15.34
N ILE A 330 -8.82 10.84 16.40
CA ILE A 330 -8.41 10.51 17.76
C ILE A 330 -9.60 10.68 18.70
N GLY A 331 -9.80 9.70 19.58
CA GLY A 331 -10.87 9.68 20.54
C GLY A 331 -10.46 9.04 21.86
N SER A 332 -11.38 9.00 22.80
CA SER A 332 -11.14 8.43 24.13
C SER A 332 -12.35 7.69 24.67
N SER A 333 -12.09 6.72 25.54
CA SER A 333 -13.13 6.02 26.31
C SER A 333 -13.91 6.99 27.21
N LYS A 334 -15.06 6.52 27.72
CA LYS A 334 -15.95 7.31 28.58
C LYS A 334 -15.29 7.75 29.90
N ASP A 335 -14.43 6.92 30.46
CA ASP A 335 -13.69 7.21 31.69
C ASP A 335 -12.39 8.01 31.44
N GLY A 336 -12.08 8.33 30.17
CA GLY A 336 -10.90 9.11 29.80
C GLY A 336 -9.57 8.39 30.00
N LYS A 337 -9.59 7.06 30.17
CA LYS A 337 -8.38 6.25 30.46
C LYS A 337 -7.77 5.61 29.23
N GLU A 338 -8.55 5.38 28.17
CA GLU A 338 -8.06 4.82 26.90
C GLU A 338 -8.13 5.90 25.81
N VAL A 339 -7.05 6.04 25.03
CA VAL A 339 -7.01 6.80 23.77
C VAL A 339 -7.11 5.82 22.60
N ILE A 340 -7.91 6.20 21.60
CA ILE A 340 -8.16 5.44 20.37
C ILE A 340 -7.76 6.32 19.19
N MET A 341 -6.66 5.98 18.51
CA MET A 341 -6.23 6.64 17.28
C MET A 341 -6.58 5.78 16.08
N VAL A 342 -7.18 6.37 15.05
CA VAL A 342 -7.71 5.63 13.91
C VAL A 342 -7.21 6.25 12.61
N THR A 343 -6.78 5.42 11.67
CA THR A 343 -6.66 5.80 10.25
C THR A 343 -7.54 4.90 9.40
N VAL A 344 -8.31 5.50 8.50
CA VAL A 344 -9.12 4.81 7.50
C VAL A 344 -8.57 5.16 6.13
N ASP A 345 -8.14 4.15 5.38
CA ASP A 345 -7.68 4.36 4.00
C ASP A 345 -8.82 4.80 3.08
N GLY A 346 -8.52 5.42 1.94
CA GLY A 346 -9.55 5.87 1.00
C GLY A 346 -9.04 6.11 -0.42
N ARG A 347 -9.96 6.41 -1.35
CA ARG A 347 -9.68 6.70 -2.78
C ARG A 347 -9.07 5.53 -3.56
N GLN A 348 -9.30 4.30 -3.09
CA GLN A 348 -8.74 3.09 -3.68
C GLN A 348 -9.75 1.93 -3.59
N GLN A 349 -9.67 0.94 -4.47
CA GLN A 349 -10.61 -0.19 -4.46
C GLN A 349 -10.59 -0.96 -3.12
N LYS A 350 -9.40 -1.08 -2.52
CA LYS A 350 -9.18 -1.75 -1.23
C LYS A 350 -9.67 -0.97 -0.01
N SER A 351 -10.07 0.30 -0.18
CA SER A 351 -10.75 1.07 0.86
C SER A 351 -11.41 2.33 0.27
N LEU A 352 -12.73 2.46 0.42
CA LEU A 352 -13.49 3.58 -0.14
C LEU A 352 -13.23 4.91 0.60
N GLY A 353 -12.75 4.85 1.84
CA GLY A 353 -12.69 6.00 2.74
C GLY A 353 -14.06 6.28 3.37
N MET A 354 -14.12 7.25 4.27
CA MET A 354 -15.34 7.56 5.03
C MET A 354 -15.71 9.03 4.93
N THR A 355 -17.00 9.31 4.94
CA THR A 355 -17.56 10.61 5.31
C THR A 355 -17.26 10.90 6.79
N LEU A 356 -17.39 12.15 7.24
CA LEU A 356 -17.22 12.46 8.66
C LEU A 356 -18.27 11.77 9.54
N THR A 357 -19.49 11.60 9.03
CA THR A 357 -20.57 10.89 9.75
C THR A 357 -20.25 9.40 9.91
N GLU A 358 -19.80 8.73 8.84
CA GLU A 358 -19.35 7.33 8.91
C GLU A 358 -18.16 7.17 9.86
N LEU A 359 -17.20 8.10 9.83
CA LEU A 359 -16.08 8.11 10.76
C LEU A 359 -16.55 8.27 12.21
N ALA A 360 -17.54 9.13 12.47
CA ALA A 360 -18.12 9.29 13.80
C ALA A 360 -18.79 8.00 14.32
N TYR A 361 -19.53 7.31 13.46
CA TYR A 361 -20.12 6.02 13.79
C TYR A 361 -19.06 4.93 14.00
N LEU A 362 -17.97 4.92 13.22
CA LEU A 362 -16.84 4.04 13.45
C LEU A 362 -16.19 4.32 14.82
N MET A 363 -15.98 5.59 15.17
CA MET A 363 -15.40 5.94 16.48
C MET A 363 -16.30 5.48 17.64
N LEU A 364 -17.63 5.61 17.51
CA LEU A 364 -18.58 5.04 18.47
C LEU A 364 -18.50 3.51 18.53
N GLU A 365 -18.44 2.83 17.38
CA GLU A 365 -18.28 1.37 17.28
C GLU A 365 -17.00 0.89 17.98
N LEU A 366 -15.90 1.64 17.85
CA LEU A 366 -14.61 1.36 18.48
C LEU A 366 -14.56 1.72 19.97
N GLY A 367 -15.62 2.30 20.54
CA GLY A 367 -15.74 2.60 21.97
C GLY A 367 -15.41 4.04 22.37
N ALA A 368 -15.20 4.96 21.42
CA ALA A 368 -14.94 6.35 21.73
C ALA A 368 -16.20 7.06 22.25
N TYR A 369 -16.08 7.69 23.42
CA TYR A 369 -17.11 8.54 24.00
C TYR A 369 -16.96 10.00 23.57
N ASN A 370 -15.74 10.43 23.32
CA ASN A 370 -15.41 11.71 22.67
C ASN A 370 -14.39 11.46 21.57
N ALA A 371 -14.49 12.18 20.45
CA ALA A 371 -13.54 12.07 19.35
C ALA A 371 -13.51 13.32 18.47
N ILE A 372 -12.34 13.63 17.92
CA ILE A 372 -12.13 14.65 16.88
C ILE A 372 -11.60 14.02 15.59
N ASN A 373 -11.95 14.64 14.46
CA ASN A 373 -11.30 14.36 13.19
C ASN A 373 -9.95 15.11 13.12
N LEU A 374 -8.91 14.46 12.58
CA LEU A 374 -7.59 15.03 12.30
C LEU A 374 -7.44 15.30 10.78
N ASP A 375 -6.27 15.78 10.33
CA ASP A 375 -6.02 15.94 8.90
C ASP A 375 -6.14 14.60 8.17
N GLY A 376 -6.67 14.63 6.95
CA GLY A 376 -7.06 13.43 6.19
C GLY A 376 -6.51 13.43 4.77
N GLY A 377 -7.16 12.70 3.86
CA GLY A 377 -6.70 12.59 2.48
C GLY A 377 -5.30 11.97 2.42
N GLY A 378 -4.43 12.48 1.55
CA GLY A 378 -3.06 11.97 1.41
C GLY A 378 -2.18 12.12 2.64
N SER A 379 -2.58 12.91 3.64
CA SER A 379 -1.90 12.99 4.94
C SER A 379 -2.13 11.74 5.79
N THR A 380 -3.24 11.02 5.58
CA THR A 380 -3.65 9.84 6.38
C THR A 380 -2.57 8.77 6.36
N THR A 381 -1.83 8.68 7.47
CA THR A 381 -0.73 7.73 7.61
C THR A 381 -0.66 7.25 9.05
N MET A 382 -0.58 5.92 9.24
CA MET A 382 -0.22 5.28 10.49
C MET A 382 1.07 4.51 10.29
N ALA A 383 2.02 4.70 11.21
CA ALA A 383 3.27 3.96 11.25
C ALA A 383 3.45 3.32 12.62
N ILE A 384 3.94 2.08 12.66
CA ILE A 384 4.19 1.35 13.91
C ILE A 384 5.55 0.68 13.90
N ARG A 385 6.07 0.41 15.10
CA ARG A 385 7.23 -0.44 15.31
C ARG A 385 6.86 -1.90 15.08
N ASN A 386 7.65 -2.59 14.26
CA ASN A 386 7.46 -4.02 14.08
C ASN A 386 7.87 -4.77 15.35
N PRO A 387 7.10 -5.80 15.78
CA PRO A 387 7.37 -6.55 17.02
C PRO A 387 8.81 -7.04 17.09
N GLY A 388 9.46 -6.92 18.25
CA GLY A 388 10.84 -7.39 18.44
C GLY A 388 11.88 -6.67 17.57
N THR A 389 11.60 -5.47 17.06
CA THR A 389 12.57 -4.63 16.33
C THR A 389 12.43 -3.16 16.71
N ASN A 390 13.38 -2.33 16.28
CA ASN A 390 13.27 -0.86 16.29
C ASN A 390 12.81 -0.28 14.94
N ASN A 391 12.38 -1.12 14.00
CA ASN A 391 12.01 -0.68 12.66
C ASN A 391 10.57 -0.18 12.64
N ILE A 392 10.38 1.05 12.19
CA ILE A 392 9.08 1.67 11.95
C ILE A 392 8.66 1.42 10.50
N SER A 393 7.43 0.93 10.30
CA SER A 393 6.82 0.78 8.98
C SER A 393 5.42 1.36 8.93
N VAL A 394 5.04 1.86 7.74
CA VAL A 394 3.67 2.28 7.44
C VAL A 394 2.78 1.05 7.34
N VAL A 395 1.63 1.08 8.00
CA VAL A 395 0.70 -0.07 8.07
C VAL A 395 -0.63 0.16 7.36
N ASN A 396 -0.92 1.40 7.00
CA ASN A 396 -2.04 1.72 6.12
C ASN A 396 -1.55 1.90 4.68
N SER A 397 -2.45 2.19 3.74
CA SER A 397 -2.10 2.48 2.35
C SER A 397 -2.38 3.95 2.01
N PRO A 398 -1.35 4.82 2.05
CA PRO A 398 -1.49 6.23 1.73
C PRO A 398 -2.10 6.46 0.34
N SER A 399 -3.06 7.36 0.23
CA SER A 399 -3.81 7.59 -1.02
C SER A 399 -3.00 8.22 -2.14
N ASP A 400 -1.83 8.80 -1.82
CA ASP A 400 -0.93 9.41 -2.80
C ASP A 400 0.13 8.41 -3.31
N GLY A 401 0.00 7.12 -2.95
CA GLY A 401 0.95 6.04 -3.28
C GLY A 401 2.14 5.95 -2.31
N MET A 402 2.41 7.01 -1.55
CA MET A 402 3.43 7.08 -0.51
C MET A 402 2.98 8.01 0.63
N ALA A 403 3.60 7.89 1.81
CA ALA A 403 3.30 8.75 2.95
C ALA A 403 3.63 10.22 2.62
N ARG A 404 2.62 11.10 2.67
CA ARG A 404 2.80 12.53 2.44
C ARG A 404 3.63 13.15 3.56
N LYS A 405 4.46 14.14 3.21
CA LYS A 405 5.14 14.98 4.21
C LYS A 405 4.13 15.92 4.87
N ILE A 406 4.06 15.85 6.20
CA ILE A 406 3.10 16.58 7.04
C ILE A 406 3.85 17.44 8.07
N ALA A 407 3.12 18.35 8.74
CA ALA A 407 3.72 19.30 9.68
C ALA A 407 3.89 18.72 11.09
N ASN A 408 2.97 17.86 11.52
CA ASN A 408 2.98 17.26 12.85
C ASN A 408 2.20 15.93 12.91
N ALA A 409 2.53 15.14 13.93
CA ALA A 409 1.95 13.83 14.21
C ALA A 409 1.62 13.68 15.69
N VAL A 410 0.88 12.63 16.05
CA VAL A 410 0.75 12.15 17.44
C VAL A 410 1.50 10.82 17.53
N GLY A 411 2.38 10.71 18.52
CA GLY A 411 3.21 9.54 18.77
C GLY A 411 2.87 8.83 20.06
N VAL A 412 3.03 7.51 20.04
CA VAL A 412 3.03 6.62 21.20
C VAL A 412 4.47 6.30 21.55
N PHE A 413 4.83 6.43 22.82
CA PHE A 413 6.18 6.23 23.31
C PHE A 413 6.17 5.15 24.39
N SER A 414 7.10 4.20 24.28
CA SER A 414 7.44 3.34 25.41
C SER A 414 8.33 4.14 26.36
N VAL A 415 7.89 4.28 27.61
CA VAL A 415 8.70 4.84 28.71
C VAL A 415 9.05 3.75 29.74
N ALA A 416 8.90 2.48 29.34
CA ALA A 416 9.35 1.34 30.10
C ALA A 416 10.88 1.37 30.28
N PRO A 417 11.40 0.90 31.44
CA PRO A 417 12.84 0.71 31.57
C PRO A 417 13.32 -0.34 30.57
N GLU A 418 14.48 -0.10 29.96
CA GLU A 418 15.11 -1.11 29.11
C GLU A 418 15.47 -2.35 29.96
N SER A 419 15.13 -3.54 29.44
CA SER A 419 15.42 -4.81 30.09
C SER A 419 16.13 -5.74 29.12
N SER A 420 17.20 -6.39 29.58
CA SER A 420 17.87 -7.47 28.84
C SER A 420 17.22 -8.85 29.07
N THR A 421 16.17 -8.91 29.90
CA THR A 421 15.46 -10.17 30.18
C THR A 421 14.52 -10.48 29.04
N ILE A 422 14.77 -11.58 28.34
CA ILE A 422 13.88 -12.10 27.29
C ILE A 422 12.60 -12.59 27.96
N ALA A 423 11.45 -12.08 27.50
CA ALA A 423 10.12 -12.51 27.93
C ALA A 423 9.46 -13.41 26.88
N GLY A 424 9.80 -13.23 25.61
CA GLY A 424 9.29 -14.07 24.53
C GLY A 424 10.07 -13.94 23.23
N LEU A 425 9.76 -14.87 22.32
CA LEU A 425 10.40 -15.01 21.02
C LEU A 425 9.35 -14.90 19.90
N ILE A 426 9.76 -14.33 18.77
CA ILE A 426 8.97 -14.16 17.56
C ILE A 426 9.71 -14.84 16.43
N ILE A 427 9.09 -15.85 15.84
CA ILE A 427 9.66 -16.64 14.74
C ILE A 427 9.04 -16.16 13.43
N ASP A 428 9.88 -15.94 12.43
CA ASP A 428 9.48 -15.56 11.07
C ASP A 428 10.12 -16.46 10.02
N THR A 429 9.43 -16.58 8.88
CA THR A 429 9.84 -17.32 7.69
C THR A 429 9.29 -16.63 6.45
N GLU A 430 9.91 -16.86 5.30
CA GLU A 430 9.45 -16.30 4.02
C GLU A 430 8.08 -16.86 3.59
N ASP A 431 7.82 -18.14 3.89
CA ASP A 431 6.59 -18.85 3.55
C ASP A 431 6.29 -19.88 4.64
N LYS A 432 5.03 -19.97 5.07
CA LYS A 432 4.57 -20.95 6.07
C LYS A 432 4.23 -22.30 5.44
N ASN A 433 3.99 -22.34 4.13
CA ASN A 433 3.89 -23.58 3.39
C ASN A 433 5.30 -24.06 3.02
N ILE A 434 5.57 -25.35 3.20
CA ILE A 434 6.89 -25.95 2.91
C ILE A 434 6.66 -27.34 2.31
N PHE A 435 7.31 -27.69 1.21
CA PHE A 435 7.20 -29.04 0.67
C PHE A 435 8.06 -30.01 1.48
N VAL A 436 7.57 -31.24 1.71
CA VAL A 436 8.45 -32.31 2.23
C VAL A 436 9.64 -32.52 1.30
N ASN A 437 10.80 -32.87 1.86
CA ASN A 437 12.08 -32.99 1.15
C ASN A 437 12.61 -31.67 0.51
N THR A 438 12.12 -30.52 0.96
CA THR A 438 12.73 -29.20 0.70
C THR A 438 13.20 -28.60 2.02
N SER A 439 13.74 -27.38 1.98
CA SER A 439 14.25 -26.67 3.14
C SER A 439 13.56 -25.31 3.32
N ARG A 440 13.55 -24.85 4.57
CA ARG A 440 13.08 -23.50 4.93
C ARG A 440 13.91 -22.90 6.05
N SER A 441 14.42 -21.70 5.82
CA SER A 441 15.12 -20.92 6.85
C SER A 441 14.14 -20.15 7.72
N PHE A 442 14.39 -20.16 9.03
CA PHE A 442 13.63 -19.40 10.02
C PHE A 442 14.51 -18.34 10.67
N THR A 443 13.89 -17.24 11.07
CA THR A 443 14.54 -16.20 11.87
C THR A 443 13.82 -16.04 13.19
N VAL A 444 14.53 -15.60 14.21
CA VAL A 444 13.95 -15.35 15.53
C VAL A 444 14.35 -13.97 16.02
N ARG A 445 13.40 -13.30 16.67
CA ARG A 445 13.57 -12.01 17.35
C ARG A 445 13.07 -12.15 18.78
N ALA A 446 13.65 -11.42 19.72
CA ALA A 446 13.23 -11.46 21.12
C ALA A 446 12.69 -10.11 21.59
N TYR A 447 11.86 -10.17 22.63
CA TYR A 447 11.35 -9.00 23.30
C TYR A 447 11.31 -9.19 24.83
N ASP A 448 11.32 -8.09 25.57
CA ASP A 448 11.28 -8.07 27.04
C ASP A 448 9.84 -8.06 27.60
N ASN A 449 9.69 -7.99 28.93
CA ASN A 449 8.37 -7.98 29.58
C ASN A 449 7.50 -6.76 29.21
N PHE A 450 8.06 -5.76 28.52
CA PHE A 450 7.38 -4.56 28.05
C PHE A 450 7.23 -4.51 26.52
N PHE A 451 7.57 -5.61 25.83
CA PHE A 451 7.53 -5.77 24.38
C PHE A 451 8.55 -4.88 23.64
N ASN A 452 9.61 -4.45 24.32
CA ASN A 452 10.75 -3.81 23.67
C ASN A 452 11.71 -4.86 23.09
N PRO A 453 12.36 -4.58 21.96
CA PRO A 453 13.29 -5.52 21.33
C PRO A 453 14.49 -5.83 22.24
N VAL A 454 14.86 -7.11 22.31
CA VAL A 454 16.06 -7.58 23.01
C VAL A 454 17.01 -8.18 21.99
N ALA A 455 18.28 -7.75 22.03
CA ALA A 455 19.32 -8.33 21.20
C ALA A 455 19.60 -9.77 21.68
N ILE A 456 19.68 -10.71 20.73
CA ILE A 456 19.96 -12.13 21.00
C ILE A 456 21.11 -12.62 20.15
N ASP A 457 21.83 -13.58 20.69
CA ASP A 457 22.83 -14.35 19.96
C ASP A 457 22.15 -15.56 19.31
N SER A 458 22.26 -15.67 17.98
CA SER A 458 21.65 -16.76 17.21
C SER A 458 22.19 -18.14 17.60
N GLU A 459 23.42 -18.23 18.14
CA GLU A 459 24.00 -19.50 18.59
C GLU A 459 23.31 -20.08 19.84
N GLN A 460 22.59 -19.24 20.59
CA GLN A 460 21.85 -19.66 21.79
C GLN A 460 20.47 -20.25 21.47
N VAL A 461 20.02 -20.16 20.22
CA VAL A 461 18.69 -20.59 19.80
C VAL A 461 18.69 -22.08 19.51
N THR A 462 17.87 -22.83 20.26
CA THR A 462 17.58 -24.22 19.95
C THR A 462 16.27 -24.33 19.17
N TRP A 463 16.31 -25.02 18.02
CA TRP A 463 15.15 -25.25 17.16
C TRP A 463 14.58 -26.64 17.36
N SER A 464 13.26 -26.76 17.36
CA SER A 464 12.55 -28.03 17.38
C SER A 464 11.22 -27.92 16.63
N VAL A 465 10.56 -29.06 16.42
CA VAL A 465 9.27 -29.14 15.73
C VAL A 465 8.29 -30.03 16.51
N SER A 466 7.00 -29.68 16.48
CA SER A 466 5.91 -30.52 16.98
C SER A 466 4.86 -30.81 15.92
N ASP A 467 4.09 -31.88 16.14
CA ASP A 467 2.96 -32.34 15.31
C ASP A 467 3.31 -32.82 13.88
N ILE A 468 4.56 -32.63 13.46
CA ILE A 468 5.18 -33.17 12.25
C ILE A 468 6.63 -33.60 12.55
N GLU A 469 7.21 -34.40 11.65
CA GLU A 469 8.60 -34.83 11.70
C GLU A 469 9.48 -34.02 10.74
N GLY A 470 10.70 -33.73 11.17
CA GLY A 470 11.73 -33.09 10.37
C GLY A 470 12.96 -32.76 11.22
N ASP A 471 14.05 -32.35 10.58
CA ASP A 471 15.30 -32.01 11.26
C ASP A 471 15.67 -30.55 11.04
N PHE A 472 16.49 -30.02 11.95
CA PHE A 472 17.10 -28.71 11.82
C PHE A 472 18.61 -28.83 11.59
N ILE A 473 19.13 -28.04 10.65
CA ILE A 473 20.57 -27.73 10.53
C ILE A 473 20.70 -26.22 10.72
N GLY A 474 21.23 -25.80 11.88
CA GLY A 474 21.15 -24.40 12.29
C GLY A 474 19.69 -23.94 12.41
N ASN A 475 19.33 -22.91 11.65
CA ASN A 475 17.97 -22.36 11.57
C ASN A 475 17.18 -22.85 10.34
N VAL A 476 17.68 -23.86 9.63
CA VAL A 476 17.05 -24.40 8.41
C VAL A 476 16.35 -25.71 8.75
N PHE A 477 15.05 -25.76 8.49
CA PHE A 477 14.19 -26.92 8.71
C PHE A 477 14.05 -27.78 7.45
N TYR A 478 14.07 -29.10 7.63
CA TYR A 478 13.88 -30.12 6.60
C TYR A 478 12.70 -31.05 6.97
N PRO A 479 11.48 -30.76 6.50
CA PRO A 479 10.31 -31.58 6.80
C PRO A 479 10.34 -32.96 6.14
N ARG A 480 9.92 -33.98 6.90
CA ARG A 480 9.80 -35.38 6.47
C ARG A 480 8.34 -35.85 6.32
N THR A 481 7.40 -35.26 7.06
CA THR A 481 5.97 -35.62 7.01
C THR A 481 5.09 -34.47 6.53
N VAL A 482 3.98 -34.81 5.90
CA VAL A 482 2.94 -33.86 5.46
C VAL A 482 2.00 -33.56 6.63
N GLY A 483 1.55 -32.32 6.75
CA GLY A 483 0.58 -31.89 7.76
C GLY A 483 0.88 -30.52 8.35
N LYS A 484 -0.03 -30.04 9.20
CA LYS A 484 0.19 -28.84 10.01
C LYS A 484 1.10 -29.18 11.18
N GLY A 485 2.09 -28.35 11.42
CA GLY A 485 3.02 -28.50 12.53
C GLY A 485 3.49 -27.17 13.07
N LYS A 486 4.29 -27.20 14.13
CA LYS A 486 4.81 -25.98 14.76
C LYS A 486 6.33 -25.99 14.80
N ILE A 487 6.93 -24.90 14.34
CA ILE A 487 8.34 -24.61 14.57
C ILE A 487 8.49 -23.92 15.92
N ILE A 488 9.39 -24.42 16.74
CA ILE A 488 9.63 -23.94 18.10
C ILE A 488 11.08 -23.49 18.20
N ALA A 489 11.28 -22.23 18.61
CA ALA A 489 12.59 -21.67 18.94
C ALA A 489 12.67 -21.48 20.45
N THR A 490 13.79 -21.87 21.07
CA THR A 490 13.98 -21.81 22.53
C THR A 490 15.30 -21.14 22.89
N ILE A 491 15.27 -20.23 23.86
CA ILE A 491 16.45 -19.65 24.52
C ILE A 491 16.25 -19.77 26.04
N GLY A 492 17.08 -20.58 26.70
CA GLY A 492 16.91 -20.86 28.13
C GLY A 492 15.56 -21.52 28.41
N GLU A 493 14.73 -20.86 29.23
CA GLU A 493 13.36 -21.31 29.57
C GLU A 493 12.28 -20.67 28.68
N VAL A 494 12.63 -19.75 27.78
CA VAL A 494 11.69 -19.02 26.94
C VAL A 494 11.59 -19.67 25.57
N SER A 495 10.36 -19.94 25.12
CA SER A 495 10.09 -20.44 23.78
C SER A 495 9.14 -19.53 23.00
N GLY A 496 9.25 -19.56 21.67
CA GLY A 496 8.26 -19.04 20.73
C GLY A 496 7.84 -20.15 19.77
N GLU A 497 6.65 -20.02 19.19
CA GLU A 497 6.09 -21.01 18.26
C GLU A 497 5.59 -20.33 16.98
N LEU A 498 5.71 -21.02 15.85
CA LEU A 498 5.16 -20.62 14.56
C LEU A 498 4.50 -21.82 13.87
N GLU A 499 3.21 -21.70 13.57
CA GLU A 499 2.51 -22.70 12.76
C GLU A 499 2.97 -22.68 11.31
N ILE A 500 3.23 -23.87 10.77
CA ILE A 500 3.60 -24.12 9.39
C ILE A 500 2.74 -25.25 8.82
N ASN A 501 2.74 -25.36 7.49
CA ASN A 501 2.00 -26.40 6.77
C ASN A 501 2.94 -27.12 5.81
N CYS A 502 3.25 -28.38 6.12
CA CYS A 502 4.11 -29.21 5.30
C CYS A 502 3.27 -29.90 4.21
N LEU A 503 3.55 -29.57 2.95
CA LEU A 503 2.84 -30.01 1.77
C LEU A 503 3.47 -31.29 1.19
N THR A 504 2.65 -32.10 0.51
CA THR A 504 3.16 -33.18 -0.38
C THR A 504 4.11 -32.61 -1.43
N PRO A 505 5.04 -33.40 -2.00
CA PRO A 505 5.97 -32.91 -3.02
C PRO A 505 5.27 -32.14 -4.16
N PRO A 506 5.94 -31.14 -4.76
CA PRO A 506 5.37 -30.39 -5.86
C PRO A 506 5.15 -31.31 -7.07
N VAL A 507 4.06 -31.09 -7.79
CA VAL A 507 3.75 -31.73 -9.09
C VAL A 507 3.99 -30.76 -10.26
N GLU A 508 4.09 -29.47 -9.96
CA GLU A 508 4.45 -28.39 -10.87
C GLU A 508 5.42 -27.45 -10.16
N ILE A 509 6.35 -26.88 -10.91
CA ILE A 509 7.16 -25.75 -10.46
C ILE A 509 7.16 -24.67 -11.54
N GLU A 510 7.30 -23.42 -11.12
CA GLU A 510 7.39 -22.25 -11.99
C GLU A 510 8.57 -21.38 -11.56
N LEU A 511 9.35 -20.94 -12.55
CA LEU A 511 10.40 -19.95 -12.36
C LEU A 511 9.79 -18.55 -12.41
N SER A 512 10.36 -17.62 -11.65
CA SER A 512 9.91 -16.22 -11.63
C SER A 512 9.96 -15.51 -12.99
N GLU A 513 10.68 -16.05 -13.96
CA GLU A 513 10.81 -15.52 -15.31
C GLU A 513 10.74 -16.68 -16.31
N LYS A 514 9.91 -16.56 -17.35
CA LYS A 514 9.86 -17.55 -18.44
C LYS A 514 10.94 -17.31 -19.50
N LEU A 515 11.36 -16.07 -19.65
CA LEU A 515 12.31 -15.63 -20.66
C LEU A 515 13.06 -14.40 -20.16
N ILE A 516 14.39 -14.41 -20.23
CA ILE A 516 15.25 -13.31 -19.79
C ILE A 516 16.25 -12.93 -20.88
N SER A 517 16.46 -11.64 -21.06
CA SER A 517 17.59 -11.09 -21.81
C SER A 517 18.58 -10.47 -20.83
N MET A 518 19.84 -10.87 -20.92
CA MET A 518 20.91 -10.48 -20.02
C MET A 518 22.10 -9.92 -20.76
N GLN A 519 22.80 -8.98 -20.11
CA GLN A 519 24.08 -8.49 -20.58
C GLN A 519 25.19 -9.46 -20.19
N ILE A 520 26.23 -9.57 -21.02
CA ILE A 520 27.42 -10.32 -20.65
C ILE A 520 28.03 -9.77 -19.35
N ASN A 521 28.51 -10.67 -18.48
CA ASN A 521 29.05 -10.40 -17.15
C ASN A 521 28.04 -9.85 -16.13
N THR A 522 26.73 -9.99 -16.39
CA THR A 522 25.70 -9.71 -15.38
C THR A 522 25.21 -10.99 -14.72
N THR A 523 24.53 -10.82 -13.59
CA THR A 523 24.01 -11.92 -12.78
C THR A 523 22.50 -11.80 -12.60
N LYS A 524 21.82 -12.93 -12.43
CA LYS A 524 20.39 -13.00 -12.13
C LYS A 524 20.15 -14.13 -11.14
N GLN A 525 19.38 -13.85 -10.10
CA GLN A 525 18.82 -14.87 -9.23
C GLN A 525 17.38 -15.13 -9.66
N LEU A 526 17.03 -16.41 -9.82
CA LEU A 526 15.68 -16.85 -10.11
C LEU A 526 15.05 -17.39 -8.84
N SER A 527 13.77 -17.10 -8.61
CA SER A 527 13.00 -17.75 -7.54
C SER A 527 12.11 -18.83 -8.13
N VAL A 528 11.84 -19.86 -7.33
CA VAL A 528 11.05 -21.02 -7.75
C VAL A 528 9.82 -21.12 -6.86
N LYS A 529 8.66 -21.26 -7.46
CA LYS A 529 7.40 -21.55 -6.77
C LYS A 529 6.93 -22.93 -7.17
N GLY A 530 6.67 -23.80 -6.19
CA GLY A 530 6.08 -25.11 -6.42
C GLY A 530 4.57 -25.09 -6.18
N LYS A 531 3.88 -26.07 -6.74
CA LYS A 531 2.47 -26.35 -6.51
C LYS A 531 2.27 -27.86 -6.30
N ASN A 532 1.56 -28.25 -5.24
CA ASN A 532 1.23 -29.66 -4.99
C ASN A 532 -0.05 -30.10 -5.72
N ILE A 533 -0.37 -31.39 -5.61
CA ILE A 533 -1.54 -31.99 -6.28
C ILE A 533 -2.88 -31.38 -5.84
N ASP A 534 -2.97 -30.87 -4.62
CA ASP A 534 -4.18 -30.20 -4.09
C ASP A 534 -4.19 -28.70 -4.40
N GLY A 535 -3.20 -28.21 -5.15
CA GLY A 535 -3.12 -26.84 -5.62
C GLY A 535 -2.59 -25.82 -4.61
N TYR A 536 -2.10 -26.27 -3.45
CA TYR A 536 -1.35 -25.42 -2.53
C TYR A 536 0.02 -25.10 -3.11
N SER A 537 0.43 -23.84 -2.98
CA SER A 537 1.74 -23.40 -3.46
C SER A 537 2.64 -22.98 -2.31
N ALA A 538 3.95 -23.11 -2.53
CA ALA A 538 4.97 -22.55 -1.67
C ALA A 538 6.17 -22.10 -2.50
N LYS A 539 6.91 -21.10 -2.01
CA LYS A 539 8.27 -20.84 -2.52
C LYS A 539 9.16 -22.05 -2.24
N ILE A 540 10.15 -22.32 -3.08
CA ILE A 540 11.18 -23.35 -2.83
C ILE A 540 12.52 -22.65 -2.63
N ASN A 541 13.29 -23.05 -1.63
CA ASN A 541 14.64 -22.53 -1.44
C ASN A 541 15.46 -22.88 -2.69
N PRO A 542 16.09 -21.90 -3.38
CA PRO A 542 16.88 -22.17 -4.57
C PRO A 542 18.02 -23.17 -4.36
N GLU A 543 18.46 -23.40 -3.11
CA GLU A 543 19.45 -24.44 -2.76
C GLU A 543 18.90 -25.88 -2.88
N ASP A 544 17.58 -26.08 -2.80
CA ASP A 544 16.95 -27.40 -2.99
C ASP A 544 16.74 -27.74 -4.48
N ILE A 545 16.99 -26.79 -5.37
CA ILE A 545 16.75 -26.92 -6.80
C ILE A 545 18.02 -27.38 -7.50
N ASN A 546 17.89 -28.38 -8.35
CA ASN A 546 18.95 -28.77 -9.26
C ASN A 546 18.90 -27.89 -10.52
N TRP A 547 19.90 -27.02 -10.67
CA TRP A 547 20.04 -26.06 -11.76
C TRP A 547 20.93 -26.60 -12.89
N SER A 548 20.48 -26.44 -14.12
CA SER A 548 21.27 -26.78 -15.32
C SER A 548 21.15 -25.67 -16.38
N VAL A 549 22.22 -25.46 -17.14
CA VAL A 549 22.29 -24.42 -18.17
C VAL A 549 22.61 -25.07 -19.51
N TYR A 550 21.83 -24.73 -20.53
CA TYR A 550 22.00 -25.21 -21.89
C TYR A 550 22.29 -24.05 -22.84
N GLY A 551 23.07 -24.29 -23.89
CA GLY A 551 23.41 -23.28 -24.91
C GLY A 551 24.69 -22.48 -24.64
N ASN A 552 25.50 -22.86 -23.66
CA ASN A 552 26.81 -22.23 -23.35
C ASN A 552 26.73 -20.70 -23.19
N ILE A 553 25.71 -20.23 -22.46
CA ILE A 553 25.39 -18.82 -22.22
C ILE A 553 25.91 -18.29 -20.88
N GLY A 554 26.24 -19.20 -19.95
CA GLY A 554 26.50 -18.88 -18.57
C GLY A 554 26.68 -20.11 -17.71
N LYS A 555 26.81 -19.88 -16.41
CA LYS A 555 26.90 -20.92 -15.38
C LYS A 555 26.26 -20.44 -14.08
N PHE A 556 25.86 -21.38 -13.22
CA PHE A 556 25.48 -21.07 -11.86
C PHE A 556 26.71 -21.07 -10.94
N GLU A 557 26.77 -20.09 -10.03
CA GLU A 557 27.64 -20.11 -8.86
C GLU A 557 26.73 -20.03 -7.62
N GLY A 558 26.62 -21.13 -6.87
CA GLY A 558 25.55 -21.30 -5.90
C GLY A 558 24.17 -21.23 -6.59
N THR A 559 23.32 -20.33 -6.12
CA THR A 559 21.94 -20.14 -6.64
C THR A 559 21.83 -18.98 -7.63
N VAL A 560 22.95 -18.37 -8.02
CA VAL A 560 22.98 -17.19 -8.89
C VAL A 560 23.48 -17.59 -10.27
N PHE A 561 22.74 -17.21 -11.32
CA PHE A 561 23.15 -17.41 -12.70
C PHE A 561 24.06 -16.26 -13.15
N HIS A 562 25.21 -16.60 -13.72
CA HIS A 562 26.18 -15.67 -14.29
C HIS A 562 26.18 -15.80 -15.82
N ALA A 563 25.80 -14.72 -16.51
CA ALA A 563 25.85 -14.66 -17.96
C ALA A 563 27.30 -14.42 -18.42
N THR A 564 27.94 -15.41 -19.03
CA THR A 564 29.38 -15.36 -19.36
C THR A 564 29.68 -15.29 -20.85
N THR A 565 28.73 -15.68 -21.70
CA THR A 565 28.99 -15.86 -23.13
C THR A 565 27.77 -15.46 -23.93
N GLU A 566 28.00 -14.71 -25.00
CA GLU A 566 26.94 -14.29 -25.91
C GLU A 566 26.34 -15.51 -26.62
N GLY A 567 25.01 -15.59 -26.64
CA GLY A 567 24.30 -16.73 -27.18
C GLY A 567 22.85 -16.81 -26.73
N LYS A 568 22.17 -17.86 -27.20
CA LYS A 568 20.80 -18.23 -26.79
C LYS A 568 20.85 -19.61 -26.15
N GLY A 569 20.13 -19.78 -25.06
CA GLY A 569 20.13 -21.00 -24.26
C GLY A 569 19.03 -20.96 -23.23
N TYR A 570 18.86 -21.99 -22.42
CA TYR A 570 17.86 -21.98 -21.36
C TYR A 570 18.44 -22.49 -20.04
N ILE A 571 17.81 -22.07 -18.97
CA ILE A 571 18.01 -22.59 -17.62
C ILE A 571 16.92 -23.63 -17.37
N GLU A 572 17.32 -24.81 -16.89
CA GLU A 572 16.43 -25.83 -16.34
C GLU A 572 16.54 -25.80 -14.81
N ALA A 573 15.40 -25.69 -14.15
CA ALA A 573 15.24 -25.97 -12.73
C ALA A 573 14.51 -27.30 -12.57
N SER A 574 15.02 -28.18 -11.70
CA SER A 574 14.43 -29.49 -11.46
C SER A 574 14.37 -29.84 -9.97
N ILE A 575 13.28 -30.49 -9.57
CA ILE A 575 13.12 -31.11 -8.25
C ILE A 575 12.34 -32.42 -8.42
N GLY A 576 12.97 -33.55 -8.08
CA GLY A 576 12.45 -34.87 -8.47
C GLY A 576 12.27 -34.96 -9.99
N ASP A 577 11.08 -35.37 -10.43
CA ASP A 577 10.71 -35.48 -11.85
C ASP A 577 10.10 -34.20 -12.44
N VAL A 578 9.91 -33.16 -11.61
CA VAL A 578 9.26 -31.91 -12.01
C VAL A 578 10.30 -30.91 -12.50
N LYS A 579 10.04 -30.32 -13.67
CA LYS A 579 10.96 -29.42 -14.36
C LYS A 579 10.28 -28.12 -14.78
N ALA A 580 11.01 -27.02 -14.70
CA ALA A 580 10.64 -25.75 -15.31
C ALA A 580 11.82 -25.12 -16.03
N TYR A 581 11.51 -24.33 -17.04
CA TYR A 581 12.50 -23.77 -17.95
C TYR A 581 12.37 -22.26 -18.03
N CYS A 582 13.51 -21.59 -18.11
CA CYS A 582 13.62 -20.16 -18.37
C CYS A 582 14.49 -19.98 -19.60
N GLY A 583 13.93 -19.39 -20.64
CA GLY A 583 14.69 -18.98 -21.81
C GLY A 583 15.69 -17.88 -21.47
N VAL A 584 16.89 -17.91 -22.03
CA VAL A 584 17.94 -16.93 -21.75
C VAL A 584 18.65 -16.50 -23.03
N LYS A 585 18.68 -15.19 -23.25
CA LYS A 585 19.49 -14.57 -24.29
C LYS A 585 20.57 -13.72 -23.64
N VAL A 586 21.83 -14.01 -23.94
CA VAL A 586 22.97 -13.23 -23.44
C VAL A 586 23.60 -12.49 -24.60
N ALA A 587 23.85 -11.19 -24.44
CA ALA A 587 24.51 -10.40 -25.46
C ALA A 587 25.25 -9.17 -24.89
N ARG A 588 25.98 -8.48 -25.77
CA ARG A 588 26.55 -7.16 -25.48
C ARG A 588 25.51 -6.07 -25.76
N ASP A 589 25.54 -5.02 -24.96
CA ASP A 589 24.80 -3.80 -25.28
C ASP A 589 25.26 -3.24 -26.61
N THR A 590 24.30 -2.85 -27.43
CA THR A 590 24.58 -1.98 -28.57
C THR A 590 24.22 -0.56 -28.18
N VAL A 591 25.24 0.27 -27.94
CA VAL A 591 25.08 1.70 -27.66
C VAL A 591 25.27 2.46 -28.96
N VAL A 592 24.21 3.10 -29.45
CA VAL A 592 24.26 3.93 -30.66
C VAL A 592 24.04 5.38 -30.27
N VAL A 593 24.99 6.26 -30.59
CA VAL A 593 24.77 7.71 -30.52
C VAL A 593 23.84 8.09 -31.66
N VAL A 594 22.61 8.47 -31.31
CA VAL A 594 21.56 8.85 -32.27
C VAL A 594 21.51 10.34 -32.53
N ASP A 595 22.05 11.14 -31.60
CA ASP A 595 22.25 12.58 -31.80
C ASP A 595 23.46 13.07 -31.00
N ASN A 596 24.45 13.63 -31.69
CA ASN A 596 25.66 14.19 -31.09
C ASN A 596 25.60 15.72 -30.99
N PHE A 597 24.42 16.33 -31.21
CA PHE A 597 24.18 17.75 -31.06
C PHE A 597 25.11 18.67 -31.89
N GLU A 598 25.60 18.18 -33.05
CA GLU A 598 26.41 18.97 -33.99
C GLU A 598 25.57 19.84 -34.93
N LYS A 599 24.24 19.63 -34.94
CA LYS A 599 23.25 20.37 -35.74
C LYS A 599 22.02 20.66 -34.90
N ILE A 600 21.32 21.76 -35.19
CA ILE A 600 20.08 22.09 -34.48
C ILE A 600 19.03 21.00 -34.80
N ASN A 601 18.60 20.30 -33.76
CA ASN A 601 17.81 19.07 -33.82
C ASN A 601 16.43 19.22 -33.17
N GLY A 602 16.05 20.44 -32.80
CA GLY A 602 14.79 20.71 -32.13
C GLY A 602 14.54 22.19 -31.90
N THR A 603 13.41 22.48 -31.29
CA THR A 603 12.96 23.83 -30.94
C THR A 603 12.67 23.93 -29.44
N TYR A 604 12.62 25.16 -28.94
CA TYR A 604 12.31 25.45 -27.55
C TYR A 604 10.79 25.58 -27.34
N LEU A 605 10.30 25.00 -26.25
CA LEU A 605 8.96 25.25 -25.72
C LEU A 605 9.05 25.36 -24.19
N SER A 606 8.07 26.00 -23.56
CA SER A 606 7.96 26.06 -22.10
C SER A 606 6.52 25.87 -21.60
N TYR A 607 6.39 25.52 -20.33
CA TYR A 607 5.10 25.49 -19.62
C TYR A 607 5.26 26.10 -18.22
N PRO A 608 4.45 27.10 -17.84
CA PRO A 608 3.53 27.84 -18.71
C PRO A 608 4.24 28.51 -19.90
N ALA A 609 3.50 28.81 -20.98
CA ALA A 609 4.08 29.21 -22.28
C ALA A 609 4.90 30.51 -22.27
N ASN A 610 4.85 31.27 -21.17
CA ASN A 610 5.54 32.53 -20.96
C ASN A 610 6.84 32.39 -20.16
N ILE A 611 7.25 31.18 -19.77
CA ILE A 611 8.52 30.95 -19.08
C ILE A 611 9.69 31.28 -20.03
N PRO A 612 10.60 32.21 -19.64
CA PRO A 612 11.78 32.54 -20.43
C PRO A 612 12.74 31.35 -20.55
N GLY A 613 13.38 31.24 -21.71
CA GLY A 613 14.38 30.22 -21.98
C GLY A 613 14.61 30.07 -23.48
N LYS A 614 15.55 29.20 -23.84
CA LYS A 614 15.97 28.99 -25.23
C LYS A 614 16.65 27.65 -25.38
N TYR A 615 16.54 27.07 -26.57
CA TYR A 615 17.37 25.97 -27.03
C TYR A 615 18.24 26.45 -28.20
N GLU A 616 19.55 26.20 -28.12
CA GLU A 616 20.51 26.53 -29.18
C GLU A 616 21.74 25.62 -29.17
N LEU A 617 22.52 25.63 -30.24
CA LEU A 617 23.84 25.00 -30.25
C LEU A 617 24.84 25.90 -29.52
N SER A 618 25.71 25.30 -28.71
CA SER A 618 26.80 26.01 -28.04
C SER A 618 28.12 25.28 -28.19
N SER A 619 29.21 26.03 -28.34
CA SER A 619 30.59 25.53 -28.30
C SER A 619 31.28 25.77 -26.94
N GLU A 620 30.55 26.34 -25.96
CA GLU A 620 31.07 26.67 -24.63
C GLU A 620 31.48 25.40 -23.87
N GLN A 621 30.56 24.44 -23.75
CA GLN A 621 30.77 23.12 -23.18
C GLN A 621 30.40 22.06 -24.21
N LYS A 622 31.23 21.04 -24.39
CA LYS A 622 31.00 19.92 -25.31
C LYS A 622 31.66 18.66 -24.75
N ARG A 623 31.03 17.50 -24.97
CA ARG A 623 31.53 16.19 -24.56
C ARG A 623 32.24 15.50 -25.71
N SER A 624 31.64 15.57 -26.90
CA SER A 624 32.20 15.09 -28.16
C SER A 624 32.08 16.20 -29.22
N GLY A 625 32.65 16.01 -30.41
CA GLY A 625 32.47 16.96 -31.52
C GLY A 625 32.94 18.40 -31.28
N LYS A 626 32.22 19.37 -31.86
CA LYS A 626 32.48 20.82 -31.79
C LYS A 626 31.40 21.58 -31.02
N TYR A 627 30.18 21.06 -30.93
CA TYR A 627 29.02 21.71 -30.33
C TYR A 627 28.28 20.77 -29.37
N SER A 628 27.37 21.34 -28.57
CA SER A 628 26.39 20.61 -27.78
C SER A 628 25.07 21.39 -27.76
N GLY A 629 23.99 20.74 -27.32
CA GLY A 629 22.68 21.37 -27.17
C GLY A 629 22.59 22.13 -25.85
N LYS A 630 22.53 23.46 -25.89
CA LYS A 630 22.34 24.32 -24.72
C LYS A 630 20.85 24.57 -24.49
N LEU A 631 20.31 24.07 -23.39
CA LEU A 631 18.93 24.32 -22.95
C LEU A 631 18.93 25.28 -21.77
N THR A 632 18.49 26.52 -22.02
CA THR A 632 18.37 27.59 -21.03
C THR A 632 16.93 27.63 -20.49
N TYR A 633 16.79 27.85 -19.19
CA TYR A 633 15.50 27.93 -18.50
C TYR A 633 15.53 29.03 -17.43
N ASP A 634 14.37 29.64 -17.18
CA ASP A 634 14.17 30.59 -16.09
C ASP A 634 12.84 30.30 -15.36
N PHE A 635 12.92 29.60 -14.24
CA PHE A 635 11.77 29.20 -13.43
C PHE A 635 11.46 30.17 -12.29
N ASN A 636 12.08 31.35 -12.26
CA ASN A 636 11.97 32.29 -11.13
C ASN A 636 10.56 32.90 -10.95
N ASP A 637 9.85 33.18 -12.05
CA ASP A 637 8.66 34.05 -12.05
C ASP A 637 7.30 33.31 -12.17
N SER A 638 7.26 31.98 -11.98
CA SER A 638 6.03 31.19 -12.07
C SER A 638 5.85 30.24 -10.88
N THR A 639 4.62 29.82 -10.57
CA THR A 639 4.29 28.88 -9.47
C THR A 639 3.58 27.65 -10.02
N GLY A 640 3.70 26.50 -9.36
CA GLY A 640 3.20 25.23 -9.86
C GLY A 640 4.22 24.51 -10.75
N SER A 641 3.77 23.56 -11.58
CA SER A 641 4.66 22.80 -12.45
C SER A 641 5.23 23.68 -13.56
N ARG A 642 6.55 23.83 -13.60
CA ARG A 642 7.30 24.63 -14.58
C ARG A 642 8.17 23.72 -15.42
N ALA A 643 8.26 23.95 -16.73
CA ALA A 643 9.09 23.12 -17.58
C ALA A 643 9.72 23.89 -18.75
N SER A 644 10.93 23.49 -19.10
CA SER A 644 11.72 23.96 -20.23
C SER A 644 12.03 22.76 -21.12
N TYR A 645 11.49 22.78 -22.34
CA TYR A 645 11.50 21.63 -23.25
C TYR A 645 12.46 21.87 -24.43
N LEU A 646 13.31 20.88 -24.69
CA LEU A 646 13.80 20.59 -26.02
C LEU A 646 12.75 19.73 -26.74
N LEU A 647 12.08 20.31 -27.74
CA LEU A 647 11.16 19.61 -28.62
C LEU A 647 11.94 19.10 -29.85
N LEU A 648 12.15 17.80 -29.95
CA LEU A 648 12.93 17.22 -31.03
C LEU A 648 12.21 17.40 -32.38
N SER A 649 12.99 17.68 -33.44
CA SER A 649 12.52 17.89 -34.80
C SER A 649 11.76 16.67 -35.35
N ASN A 650 10.90 16.90 -36.35
CA ASN A 650 10.08 15.86 -36.99
C ASN A 650 9.19 15.05 -36.04
N GLY A 651 8.85 15.62 -34.87
CA GLY A 651 7.98 14.98 -33.88
C GLY A 651 8.70 13.97 -32.96
N GLY A 652 10.03 13.86 -33.04
CA GLY A 652 10.84 12.99 -32.19
C GLY A 652 11.74 12.02 -32.95
N ILE A 653 12.59 11.32 -32.21
CA ILE A 653 13.45 10.24 -32.73
C ILE A 653 12.76 8.91 -32.44
N GLU A 654 12.55 8.10 -33.47
CA GLU A 654 11.98 6.75 -33.34
C GLU A 654 13.00 5.79 -32.72
N LEU A 655 12.56 5.02 -31.74
CA LEU A 655 13.33 3.99 -31.08
C LEU A 655 13.05 2.66 -31.77
N GLY A 656 14.11 1.97 -32.19
CA GLY A 656 13.99 0.60 -32.68
C GLY A 656 13.38 -0.33 -31.61
N ASN A 657 12.75 -1.41 -32.04
CA ASN A 657 12.00 -2.31 -31.16
C ASN A 657 12.85 -2.86 -29.99
N ASN A 658 14.17 -2.97 -30.18
CA ASN A 658 15.08 -3.56 -29.19
C ASN A 658 15.70 -2.53 -28.23
N VAL A 659 15.38 -1.24 -28.36
CA VAL A 659 15.88 -0.19 -27.45
C VAL A 659 15.19 -0.34 -26.09
N LYS A 660 15.99 -0.59 -25.04
CA LYS A 660 15.50 -0.73 -23.66
C LYS A 660 15.81 0.49 -22.80
N LYS A 661 16.83 1.26 -23.15
CA LYS A 661 17.16 2.51 -22.45
C LYS A 661 17.55 3.63 -23.41
N ILE A 662 17.33 4.84 -22.96
CA ILE A 662 17.82 6.06 -23.58
C ILE A 662 18.85 6.66 -22.62
N GLY A 663 20.04 6.96 -23.11
CA GLY A 663 21.08 7.62 -22.32
C GLY A 663 21.48 8.95 -22.93
N ILE A 664 21.97 9.89 -22.12
CA ILE A 664 22.46 11.18 -22.59
C ILE A 664 23.54 11.72 -21.65
N TRP A 665 24.55 12.39 -22.21
CA TRP A 665 25.50 13.16 -21.42
C TRP A 665 24.93 14.53 -21.11
N VAL A 666 25.00 14.92 -19.84
CA VAL A 666 24.47 16.19 -19.35
C VAL A 666 25.52 16.92 -18.54
N TYR A 667 25.89 18.11 -19.02
CA TYR A 667 26.72 19.03 -18.26
C TYR A 667 25.82 19.91 -17.41
N ASN A 668 25.99 19.82 -16.09
CA ASN A 668 25.31 20.68 -15.14
C ASN A 668 26.31 21.67 -14.52
N ILE A 669 25.93 22.94 -14.39
CA ILE A 669 26.82 23.99 -13.89
C ILE A 669 26.88 23.96 -12.37
N ASN A 670 25.72 23.82 -11.73
CA ASN A 670 25.57 23.77 -10.29
C ASN A 670 24.42 22.83 -9.91
N PRO A 671 24.51 22.15 -8.75
CA PRO A 671 23.44 21.30 -8.28
C PRO A 671 22.11 22.05 -8.16
N ASN A 672 21.00 21.44 -8.62
CA ASN A 672 19.67 22.03 -8.58
C ASN A 672 18.56 20.95 -8.47
N PRO A 673 17.35 21.32 -8.00
CA PRO A 673 16.27 20.37 -7.73
C PRO A 673 15.46 19.98 -8.98
N ASN A 674 15.88 20.41 -10.19
CA ASN A 674 15.13 20.12 -11.40
C ASN A 674 15.22 18.64 -11.76
N TRP A 675 14.14 18.13 -12.32
CA TRP A 675 14.09 16.78 -12.86
C TRP A 675 14.43 16.86 -14.34
N LEU A 676 15.30 15.98 -14.80
CA LEU A 676 15.52 15.78 -16.23
C LEU A 676 14.66 14.62 -16.70
N ARG A 677 13.81 14.87 -17.69
CA ARG A 677 12.78 13.94 -18.13
C ARG A 677 12.76 13.77 -19.65
N GLY A 678 12.23 12.63 -20.08
CA GLY A 678 11.89 12.33 -21.46
C GLY A 678 10.38 12.17 -21.64
N LEU A 679 9.83 12.73 -22.72
CA LEU A 679 8.49 12.38 -23.19
C LEU A 679 8.60 11.37 -24.31
N VAL A 680 8.10 10.16 -24.07
CA VAL A 680 8.07 9.07 -25.02
C VAL A 680 6.63 8.76 -25.41
N TYR A 681 6.38 8.59 -26.71
CA TYR A 681 5.10 8.08 -27.21
C TYR A 681 5.24 6.60 -27.59
N ASP A 682 4.20 5.81 -27.31
CA ASP A 682 4.05 4.48 -27.91
C ASP A 682 3.45 4.55 -29.32
N ALA A 683 3.35 3.42 -30.01
CA ALA A 683 2.83 3.34 -31.37
C ALA A 683 1.35 3.77 -31.50
N ASN A 684 0.59 3.75 -30.39
CA ASN A 684 -0.79 4.23 -30.33
C ASN A 684 -0.89 5.72 -30.00
N GLY A 685 0.24 6.40 -29.77
CA GLY A 685 0.29 7.81 -29.41
C GLY A 685 0.02 8.11 -27.93
N LYS A 686 0.05 7.12 -27.04
CA LYS A 686 -0.03 7.34 -25.58
C LYS A 686 1.29 7.91 -25.08
N ALA A 687 1.20 8.93 -24.23
CA ALA A 687 2.35 9.63 -23.65
C ALA A 687 2.87 8.96 -22.37
N TYR A 688 4.18 8.78 -22.28
CA TYR A 688 4.92 8.33 -21.10
C TYR A 688 5.93 9.40 -20.70
N TYR A 689 5.86 9.83 -19.44
CA TYR A 689 6.74 10.86 -18.88
C TYR A 689 7.76 10.20 -17.95
N LEU A 690 8.96 9.97 -18.47
CA LEU A 690 10.00 9.15 -17.84
C LEU A 690 11.11 10.03 -17.30
N ASP A 691 11.74 9.63 -16.20
CA ASP A 691 12.78 10.41 -15.53
C ASP A 691 14.16 9.84 -15.88
N PHE A 692 15.07 10.69 -16.38
CA PHE A 692 16.51 10.39 -16.38
C PHE A 692 17.07 10.53 -14.97
N THR A 693 16.59 11.55 -14.23
CA THR A 693 16.89 11.77 -12.82
C THR A 693 15.89 12.76 -12.22
N GLN A 694 15.62 12.63 -10.92
CA GLN A 694 14.73 13.54 -10.15
C GLN A 694 15.49 14.66 -9.43
N ASN A 695 16.79 14.79 -9.69
CA ASN A 695 17.65 15.87 -9.21
C ASN A 695 18.92 15.95 -10.07
N LEU A 696 19.38 17.18 -10.34
CA LEU A 696 20.68 17.43 -10.92
C LEU A 696 21.68 17.72 -9.79
N ASP A 697 22.16 16.69 -9.09
CA ASP A 697 22.98 16.82 -7.88
C ASP A 697 24.51 16.88 -8.12
N TRP A 698 24.93 17.06 -9.37
CA TRP A 698 26.33 17.09 -9.75
C TRP A 698 26.71 18.41 -10.45
N THR A 699 28.01 18.67 -10.55
CA THR A 699 28.59 19.67 -11.45
C THR A 699 29.47 18.97 -12.48
N GLY A 700 29.48 19.46 -13.71
CA GLY A 700 30.21 18.86 -14.83
C GLY A 700 29.38 17.86 -15.64
N TRP A 701 30.05 17.08 -16.49
CA TRP A 701 29.44 16.04 -17.31
C TRP A 701 29.10 14.79 -16.49
N LYS A 702 27.85 14.33 -16.59
CA LYS A 702 27.40 13.02 -16.08
C LYS A 702 26.56 12.34 -17.15
N TYR A 703 26.75 11.04 -17.31
CA TYR A 703 25.89 10.22 -18.14
C TYR A 703 24.68 9.79 -17.31
N VAL A 704 23.49 9.98 -17.86
CA VAL A 704 22.21 9.62 -17.23
C VAL A 704 21.38 8.79 -18.19
N GLU A 705 20.61 7.84 -17.65
CA GLU A 705 19.80 6.91 -18.42
C GLU A 705 18.35 6.94 -17.93
N LEU A 706 17.41 6.72 -18.84
CA LEU A 706 16.04 6.34 -18.52
C LEU A 706 15.70 4.99 -19.16
N SER A 707 14.87 4.20 -18.48
CA SER A 707 14.37 2.93 -19.01
C SER A 707 13.09 3.16 -19.81
N VAL A 708 13.03 2.54 -20.99
CA VAL A 708 11.79 2.39 -21.80
C VAL A 708 11.36 0.93 -21.87
N ASP A 709 11.94 0.08 -21.03
CA ASP A 709 11.60 -1.33 -20.98
C ASP A 709 10.16 -1.53 -20.46
N GLY A 710 9.46 -2.51 -21.02
CA GLY A 710 8.05 -2.79 -20.71
C GLY A 710 7.02 -1.81 -21.29
N ILE A 711 7.42 -0.79 -22.06
CA ILE A 711 6.47 0.10 -22.75
C ILE A 711 6.09 -0.49 -24.10
N GLU A 712 4.82 -0.83 -24.24
CA GLU A 712 4.19 -1.35 -25.45
C GLU A 712 2.90 -0.58 -25.78
N PRO A 713 2.48 -0.51 -27.07
CA PRO A 713 3.10 -1.14 -28.24
C PRO A 713 4.24 -0.32 -28.88
N ARG A 714 5.20 -1.00 -29.50
CA ARG A 714 6.33 -0.43 -30.26
C ARG A 714 6.03 -0.17 -31.76
N PRO A 715 6.81 0.67 -32.47
CA PRO A 715 8.00 1.41 -32.03
C PRO A 715 7.66 2.60 -31.13
N LEU A 716 8.60 2.95 -30.24
CA LEU A 716 8.46 4.13 -29.39
C LEU A 716 9.06 5.35 -30.07
N ARG A 717 8.68 6.55 -29.63
CA ARG A 717 9.25 7.81 -30.14
C ARG A 717 9.59 8.77 -29.01
N LEU A 718 10.87 9.11 -28.86
CA LEU A 718 11.31 10.15 -27.94
C LEU A 718 11.01 11.51 -28.57
N ALA A 719 10.02 12.21 -28.03
CA ALA A 719 9.56 13.50 -28.56
C ALA A 719 10.19 14.70 -27.86
N ARG A 720 10.47 14.60 -26.56
CA ARG A 720 11.01 15.72 -25.77
C ARG A 720 12.05 15.25 -24.77
N ILE A 721 13.06 16.09 -24.55
CA ILE A 721 13.93 16.07 -23.38
C ILE A 721 13.70 17.38 -22.66
N TYR A 722 13.42 17.36 -21.36
CA TYR A 722 13.01 18.59 -20.68
C TYR A 722 13.39 18.61 -19.20
N LEU A 723 13.61 19.81 -18.71
CA LEU A 723 13.68 20.08 -17.29
C LEU A 723 12.29 20.41 -16.79
N VAL A 724 11.88 19.78 -15.68
CA VAL A 724 10.67 20.17 -14.95
C VAL A 724 11.01 20.45 -13.51
N GLN A 725 10.34 21.47 -12.99
CA GLN A 725 10.45 21.88 -11.62
C GLN A 725 9.07 21.86 -10.98
N ILE A 726 8.84 20.81 -10.19
CA ILE A 726 7.58 20.57 -9.47
C ILE A 726 7.59 21.27 -8.10
N ARG A 727 8.79 21.55 -7.58
CA ARG A 727 9.00 22.30 -6.34
C ARG A 727 9.12 23.78 -6.68
N ASP A 728 8.38 24.66 -6.02
CA ASP A 728 8.47 26.12 -6.15
C ASP A 728 9.79 26.74 -5.64
N VAL A 729 10.94 26.28 -6.15
CA VAL A 729 12.27 26.84 -5.89
C VAL A 729 12.68 27.69 -7.08
N PRO A 730 12.80 29.02 -6.96
CA PRO A 730 13.34 29.85 -8.05
C PRO A 730 14.70 29.35 -8.49
N ASP A 731 14.80 29.05 -9.77
CA ASP A 731 16.00 28.51 -10.39
C ASP A 731 16.03 28.92 -11.85
N ALA A 732 17.17 29.44 -12.30
CA ALA A 732 17.40 29.79 -13.69
C ALA A 732 18.83 29.41 -14.03
N GLY A 733 19.01 28.93 -15.24
CA GLY A 733 20.30 28.45 -15.66
C GLY A 733 20.23 27.77 -17.01
N HIS A 734 21.22 26.94 -17.27
CA HIS A 734 21.27 26.13 -18.47
C HIS A 734 22.01 24.83 -18.21
N ILE A 735 21.65 23.83 -19.01
CA ILE A 735 22.38 22.58 -19.12
C ILE A 735 22.88 22.42 -20.55
N TYR A 736 23.95 21.63 -20.71
CA TYR A 736 24.39 21.19 -22.03
C TYR A 736 24.11 19.70 -22.19
N LEU A 737 23.54 19.36 -23.33
CA LEU A 737 23.13 18.01 -23.71
C LEU A 737 24.04 17.56 -24.85
N ASP A 738 24.62 16.37 -24.73
CA ASP A 738 25.50 15.81 -25.74
C ASP A 738 25.38 14.27 -25.79
N ASP A 739 25.76 13.67 -26.92
CA ASP A 739 25.77 12.23 -27.16
C ASP A 739 24.49 11.51 -26.65
N LEU A 740 23.32 11.89 -27.18
CA LEU A 740 22.07 11.16 -26.97
C LEU A 740 22.22 9.76 -27.58
N THR A 741 21.99 8.74 -26.76
CA THR A 741 22.27 7.35 -27.08
C THR A 741 21.05 6.48 -26.87
N PHE A 742 20.87 5.51 -27.76
CA PHE A 742 19.94 4.41 -27.56
C PHE A 742 20.73 3.16 -27.21
N ILE A 743 20.33 2.51 -26.13
CA ILE A 743 20.94 1.27 -25.64
C ILE A 743 19.95 0.15 -25.99
N SER A 744 20.34 -0.68 -26.95
CA SER A 744 19.56 -1.83 -27.37
C SER A 744 20.08 -3.08 -26.66
N VAL A 745 19.16 -3.78 -26.02
CA VAL A 745 19.38 -5.13 -25.49
C VAL A 745 18.65 -6.08 -26.44
N PRO A 746 19.22 -7.24 -26.80
CA PRO A 746 18.56 -8.09 -27.77
C PRO A 746 17.20 -8.60 -27.30
N ASP A 747 16.24 -8.59 -28.23
CA ASP A 747 14.86 -9.00 -27.98
C ASP A 747 14.79 -10.45 -27.48
N PRO A 748 14.17 -10.71 -26.33
CA PRO A 748 13.91 -12.08 -25.88
C PRO A 748 13.05 -12.88 -26.88
N ASP A 749 12.10 -12.25 -27.58
CA ASP A 749 11.05 -12.91 -28.41
C ASP A 749 11.48 -13.21 -29.85
N ASP A 750 12.78 -13.15 -30.13
CA ASP A 750 13.37 -13.46 -31.45
C ASP A 750 13.07 -14.93 -31.83
N GLU A 751 12.12 -15.10 -32.77
CA GLU A 751 11.28 -16.28 -33.13
C GLU A 751 11.96 -17.64 -33.35
N ASN A 752 13.28 -17.76 -33.15
CA ASN A 752 14.07 -18.96 -33.44
C ASN A 752 14.67 -19.63 -32.19
N PHE A 753 13.99 -19.54 -31.04
CA PHE A 753 14.51 -20.07 -29.77
C PHE A 753 13.51 -21.06 -29.13
N ILE A 754 13.89 -22.35 -29.08
CA ILE A 754 13.05 -23.43 -28.57
C ILE A 754 13.39 -23.66 -27.08
N VAL A 755 12.41 -23.41 -26.21
CA VAL A 755 12.46 -23.75 -24.78
C VAL A 755 11.55 -24.95 -24.55
N PRO A 756 11.98 -25.96 -23.78
CA PRO A 756 11.08 -27.04 -23.37
C PRO A 756 9.87 -26.52 -22.58
N GLU A 757 8.74 -27.21 -22.64
CA GLU A 757 7.59 -26.89 -21.78
C GLU A 757 7.82 -27.37 -20.35
N ASN A 758 7.34 -26.59 -19.37
CA ASN A 758 7.33 -27.01 -17.97
C ASN A 758 6.51 -28.29 -17.79
N THR A 759 6.85 -29.09 -16.78
CA THR A 759 6.03 -30.22 -16.35
C THR A 759 4.61 -29.74 -16.03
N LYS A 760 3.61 -30.36 -16.67
CA LYS A 760 2.19 -30.13 -16.41
C LYS A 760 1.66 -31.24 -15.49
N SER A 761 0.86 -30.89 -14.49
CA SER A 761 0.18 -31.90 -13.67
C SER A 761 -0.91 -32.62 -14.45
N ILE A 762 -1.18 -33.87 -14.05
CA ILE A 762 -2.32 -34.65 -14.53
C ILE A 762 -3.40 -34.58 -13.46
N ASP A 763 -4.62 -34.18 -13.85
CA ASP A 763 -5.76 -34.19 -12.93
C ASP A 763 -6.19 -35.64 -12.66
N LYS A 764 -5.89 -36.14 -11.45
CA LYS A 764 -6.20 -37.50 -11.00
C LYS A 764 -7.70 -37.81 -10.98
N ASP A 765 -8.54 -36.77 -10.88
CA ASP A 765 -10.00 -36.93 -10.79
C ASP A 765 -10.65 -36.95 -12.18
N ASN A 766 -9.91 -36.54 -13.23
CA ASN A 766 -10.33 -36.65 -14.63
C ASN A 766 -10.10 -38.07 -15.15
N ARG A 767 -11.00 -39.00 -14.79
CA ARG A 767 -10.89 -40.41 -15.12
C ARG A 767 -12.25 -41.10 -15.15
N GLU A 768 -12.35 -42.13 -15.99
CA GLU A 768 -13.50 -43.02 -16.03
C GLU A 768 -13.52 -43.96 -14.83
N VAL A 769 -14.70 -44.11 -14.22
CA VAL A 769 -14.94 -44.99 -13.09
C VAL A 769 -16.27 -45.73 -13.26
N ASP A 770 -16.25 -47.04 -13.03
CA ASP A 770 -17.44 -47.88 -12.99
C ASP A 770 -18.43 -47.38 -11.92
N PHE A 771 -19.69 -47.21 -12.31
CA PHE A 771 -20.74 -46.83 -11.36
C PHE A 771 -21.06 -47.99 -10.44
N LYS A 772 -21.00 -47.74 -9.13
CA LYS A 772 -21.47 -48.67 -8.11
C LYS A 772 -22.66 -48.06 -7.42
N GLU A 773 -23.81 -48.72 -7.52
CA GLU A 773 -25.02 -48.27 -6.82
C GLU A 773 -24.79 -48.24 -5.31
N GLY A 774 -25.30 -47.20 -4.67
CA GLY A 774 -25.19 -46.96 -3.24
C GLY A 774 -26.03 -45.76 -2.80
N ASP A 775 -26.26 -45.63 -1.50
CA ASP A 775 -27.13 -44.59 -0.94
C ASP A 775 -26.66 -43.18 -1.35
N ASP A 776 -25.34 -42.96 -1.33
CA ASP A 776 -24.70 -41.70 -1.71
C ASP A 776 -24.03 -41.71 -3.09
N ALA A 777 -24.30 -42.73 -3.91
CA ALA A 777 -23.74 -42.82 -5.26
C ALA A 777 -24.70 -42.26 -6.31
N PHE A 778 -24.25 -41.32 -7.14
CA PHE A 778 -25.05 -40.77 -8.23
C PHE A 778 -24.17 -40.13 -9.30
N ARG A 779 -24.76 -39.81 -10.45
CA ARG A 779 -24.08 -39.12 -11.55
C ARG A 779 -24.81 -37.87 -11.97
N PHE A 780 -24.07 -36.83 -12.31
CA PHE A 780 -24.65 -35.62 -12.86
C PHE A 780 -23.81 -35.05 -13.99
N THR A 781 -24.46 -34.29 -14.87
CA THR A 781 -23.78 -33.63 -15.98
C THR A 781 -23.66 -32.13 -15.77
N VAL A 782 -22.63 -31.52 -16.36
CA VAL A 782 -22.46 -30.06 -16.42
C VAL A 782 -22.23 -29.63 -17.86
N PHE A 783 -22.99 -28.65 -18.32
CA PHE A 783 -22.83 -28.05 -19.65
C PHE A 783 -22.96 -26.52 -19.58
N GLY A 784 -21.92 -25.80 -20.00
CA GLY A 784 -21.87 -24.33 -19.97
C GLY A 784 -21.95 -23.67 -21.35
N GLN A 785 -22.59 -22.50 -21.46
CA GLN A 785 -22.69 -21.73 -22.71
C GLN A 785 -22.89 -20.21 -22.50
N ILE A 786 -22.30 -19.40 -23.39
CA ILE A 786 -22.33 -17.93 -23.51
C ILE A 786 -23.54 -17.44 -24.31
N ILE A 787 -23.86 -18.07 -25.45
CA ILE A 787 -24.91 -17.57 -26.36
C ILE A 787 -26.31 -17.89 -25.83
N PRO A 788 -27.27 -16.93 -25.85
CA PRO A 788 -28.60 -17.07 -25.25
C PRO A 788 -29.42 -18.25 -25.75
N GLU A 789 -29.24 -18.65 -27.01
CA GLU A 789 -29.93 -19.76 -27.65
C GLU A 789 -29.04 -20.41 -28.72
N PRO A 790 -29.28 -21.69 -29.09
CA PRO A 790 -28.63 -22.30 -30.25
C PRO A 790 -28.96 -21.45 -31.48
N SER A 791 -27.95 -20.81 -32.04
CA SER A 791 -28.07 -19.81 -33.10
C SER A 791 -28.33 -20.44 -34.47
N ASN A 792 -28.02 -21.74 -34.60
CA ASN A 792 -28.07 -22.48 -35.86
C ASN A 792 -28.63 -23.91 -35.70
N PRO A 793 -28.99 -24.60 -36.81
CA PRO A 793 -29.53 -25.96 -36.76
C PRO A 793 -28.61 -27.01 -36.13
N LEU A 794 -27.29 -26.86 -36.28
CA LEU A 794 -26.30 -27.79 -35.74
C LEU A 794 -26.28 -27.73 -34.20
N GLU A 795 -26.20 -26.54 -33.62
CA GLU A 795 -26.27 -26.35 -32.16
C GLU A 795 -27.60 -26.88 -31.59
N ASN A 796 -28.73 -26.69 -32.29
CA ASN A 796 -30.03 -27.25 -31.87
C ASN A 796 -30.03 -28.79 -31.88
N LEU A 797 -29.39 -29.41 -32.87
CA LEU A 797 -29.26 -30.86 -32.96
C LEU A 797 -28.37 -31.41 -31.84
N LEU A 798 -27.22 -30.77 -31.59
CA LEU A 798 -26.30 -31.14 -30.52
C LEU A 798 -26.96 -31.00 -29.15
N MET A 799 -27.70 -29.90 -28.91
CA MET A 799 -28.43 -29.72 -27.64
C MET A 799 -29.46 -30.82 -27.41
N LYS A 800 -30.19 -31.25 -28.46
CA LYS A 800 -31.12 -32.39 -28.35
C LYS A 800 -30.40 -33.71 -28.08
N SER A 801 -29.28 -33.96 -28.76
CA SER A 801 -28.43 -35.14 -28.54
C SER A 801 -27.95 -35.21 -27.10
N LEU A 802 -27.42 -34.10 -26.58
CA LEU A 802 -27.01 -33.95 -25.19
C LEU A 802 -28.15 -34.26 -24.23
N CYS A 803 -29.33 -33.66 -24.41
CA CYS A 803 -30.47 -33.90 -23.52
C CYS A 803 -30.92 -35.37 -23.52
N LEU A 804 -30.86 -36.06 -24.66
CA LEU A 804 -31.14 -37.50 -24.74
C LEU A 804 -30.11 -38.31 -23.95
N GLN A 805 -28.82 -38.05 -24.15
CA GLN A 805 -27.74 -38.72 -23.41
C GLN A 805 -27.85 -38.49 -21.90
N ILE A 806 -28.13 -37.26 -21.47
CA ILE A 806 -28.35 -36.92 -20.05
C ILE A 806 -29.49 -37.76 -19.46
N ASN A 807 -30.62 -37.84 -20.15
CA ASN A 807 -31.81 -38.57 -19.70
C ASN A 807 -31.64 -40.09 -19.61
N GLU A 808 -30.61 -40.63 -20.25
CA GLU A 808 -30.25 -42.05 -20.23
C GLU A 808 -29.16 -42.37 -19.20
N THR A 809 -28.24 -41.43 -18.95
CA THR A 809 -26.96 -41.75 -18.27
C THR A 809 -26.73 -41.02 -16.95
N ALA A 810 -27.51 -40.00 -16.59
CA ALA A 810 -27.30 -39.20 -15.39
C ALA A 810 -28.56 -39.03 -14.53
N ASP A 811 -28.38 -38.95 -13.22
CA ASP A 811 -29.46 -38.71 -12.26
C ASP A 811 -29.92 -37.25 -12.25
N LYS A 812 -28.98 -36.35 -12.55
CA LYS A 812 -29.14 -34.89 -12.50
C LYS A 812 -28.38 -34.20 -13.63
N ALA A 813 -28.84 -33.00 -13.98
CA ALA A 813 -28.15 -32.12 -14.94
C ALA A 813 -28.02 -30.71 -14.39
N ALA A 814 -26.87 -30.09 -14.65
CA ALA A 814 -26.58 -28.69 -14.39
C ALA A 814 -26.23 -27.95 -15.69
N PHE A 815 -26.87 -26.82 -15.92
CA PHE A 815 -26.57 -25.96 -17.07
C PHE A 815 -26.07 -24.59 -16.60
N ILE A 816 -24.93 -24.16 -17.14
CA ILE A 816 -24.27 -22.91 -16.77
C ILE A 816 -24.45 -21.89 -17.88
N GLY A 817 -24.95 -20.69 -17.54
CA GLY A 817 -25.15 -19.61 -18.51
C GLY A 817 -26.50 -19.65 -19.22
N SER A 818 -26.56 -18.97 -20.35
CA SER A 818 -27.78 -18.37 -20.89
C SER A 818 -28.73 -19.36 -21.58
N ASN A 819 -28.26 -20.55 -21.94
CA ASN A 819 -29.05 -21.57 -22.66
C ASN A 819 -29.80 -22.58 -21.75
N SER A 820 -29.74 -22.39 -20.43
CA SER A 820 -30.32 -23.31 -19.45
C SER A 820 -31.84 -23.53 -19.64
N LYS A 821 -32.64 -22.47 -19.78
CA LYS A 821 -34.12 -22.57 -19.75
C LYS A 821 -34.76 -23.47 -20.82
N LYS A 822 -34.14 -23.63 -22.00
CA LYS A 822 -34.65 -24.54 -23.06
C LYS A 822 -34.28 -25.99 -22.77
N ALA A 823 -33.08 -26.24 -22.26
CA ALA A 823 -32.63 -27.57 -21.87
C ALA A 823 -33.41 -28.13 -20.68
N GLU A 824 -33.85 -27.26 -19.76
CA GLU A 824 -34.72 -27.63 -18.62
C GLU A 824 -35.98 -28.40 -19.05
N ASN A 825 -36.63 -27.96 -20.14
CA ASN A 825 -37.84 -28.59 -20.64
C ASN A 825 -37.61 -29.94 -21.34
N LEU A 826 -36.36 -30.27 -21.64
CA LEU A 826 -35.97 -31.49 -22.38
C LEU A 826 -35.32 -32.55 -21.48
N VAL A 827 -34.94 -32.19 -20.25
CA VAL A 827 -34.30 -33.09 -19.29
C VAL A 827 -35.29 -33.47 -18.19
N LYS A 828 -35.37 -34.77 -17.85
CA LYS A 828 -36.32 -35.32 -16.87
C LYS A 828 -36.10 -34.77 -15.45
N GLU A 829 -34.84 -34.57 -15.06
CA GLU A 829 -34.43 -34.23 -13.69
C GLU A 829 -33.34 -33.14 -13.67
N ALA A 830 -33.65 -31.96 -14.21
CA ALA A 830 -32.77 -30.80 -14.10
C ALA A 830 -32.67 -30.30 -12.64
N PHE A 831 -31.45 -30.10 -12.13
CA PHE A 831 -31.22 -29.78 -10.72
C PHE A 831 -30.94 -28.31 -10.47
N ILE A 832 -29.98 -27.75 -11.22
CA ILE A 832 -29.53 -26.37 -11.06
C ILE A 832 -29.25 -25.74 -12.42
N MET A 833 -29.88 -24.59 -12.63
CA MET A 833 -29.63 -23.69 -13.74
C MET A 833 -28.92 -22.48 -13.16
N ALA A 834 -27.67 -22.22 -13.55
CA ALA A 834 -26.97 -21.01 -13.16
C ALA A 834 -27.45 -19.82 -14.01
N TYR A 835 -28.75 -19.53 -13.95
CA TYR A 835 -29.44 -18.37 -14.53
C TYR A 835 -30.06 -17.56 -13.40
N VAL A 836 -29.66 -16.29 -13.24
CA VAL A 836 -30.18 -15.20 -12.37
C VAL A 836 -30.51 -15.52 -10.90
N ASP A 837 -31.19 -16.62 -10.63
CA ASP A 837 -31.76 -17.00 -9.34
C ASP A 837 -30.72 -17.69 -8.46
N LEU A 838 -30.49 -17.12 -7.29
CA LEU A 838 -29.76 -17.75 -6.19
C LEU A 838 -30.51 -19.01 -5.76
N LYS A 839 -29.92 -20.19 -5.99
CA LYS A 839 -30.56 -21.48 -5.70
C LYS A 839 -29.58 -22.42 -5.02
N SER A 840 -30.06 -23.11 -4.00
CA SER A 840 -29.34 -24.19 -3.33
C SER A 840 -30.25 -25.38 -3.17
N LYS A 841 -29.74 -26.58 -3.44
CA LYS A 841 -30.51 -27.81 -3.29
C LYS A 841 -29.59 -28.94 -2.86
N ASP A 842 -30.09 -29.75 -1.93
CA ASP A 842 -29.39 -30.93 -1.44
C ASP A 842 -29.88 -32.16 -2.20
N PHE A 843 -28.95 -33.05 -2.55
CA PHE A 843 -29.24 -34.35 -3.13
C PHE A 843 -28.24 -35.36 -2.61
N LYS A 844 -28.75 -36.39 -1.93
CA LYS A 844 -27.93 -37.37 -1.19
C LYS A 844 -26.97 -36.64 -0.24
N ASN A 845 -25.70 -37.05 -0.17
CA ASN A 845 -24.66 -36.39 0.62
C ASN A 845 -24.09 -35.09 0.01
N SER A 846 -24.73 -34.49 -0.99
CA SER A 846 -24.16 -33.38 -1.77
C SER A 846 -25.06 -32.14 -1.79
N ARG A 847 -24.46 -30.94 -1.75
CA ARG A 847 -25.14 -29.65 -1.90
C ARG A 847 -24.69 -28.96 -3.17
N PHE A 848 -25.66 -28.47 -3.93
CA PHE A 848 -25.41 -27.73 -5.16
C PHE A 848 -25.84 -26.29 -4.96
N ILE A 849 -25.01 -25.33 -5.37
CA ILE A 849 -25.17 -23.90 -5.13
C ILE A 849 -25.01 -23.15 -6.44
N SER A 850 -25.98 -22.34 -6.83
CA SER A 850 -25.92 -21.42 -7.96
C SER A 850 -25.59 -20.01 -7.49
N LEU A 851 -24.57 -19.39 -8.09
CA LEU A 851 -24.15 -18.02 -7.81
C LEU A 851 -24.24 -17.14 -9.08
N ASP A 852 -24.70 -15.91 -8.92
CA ASP A 852 -24.70 -14.88 -9.96
C ASP A 852 -23.41 -14.06 -9.92
N THR A 853 -22.65 -14.11 -11.01
CA THR A 853 -21.40 -13.35 -11.21
C THR A 853 -21.39 -12.51 -12.48
N ARG A 854 -22.55 -12.28 -13.09
CA ARG A 854 -22.68 -11.61 -14.40
C ARG A 854 -22.28 -10.14 -14.40
N LYS A 855 -22.36 -9.47 -13.24
CA LYS A 855 -21.91 -8.08 -13.07
C LYS A 855 -20.48 -7.98 -12.54
N GLY A 856 -19.67 -9.02 -12.74
CA GLY A 856 -18.25 -9.01 -12.40
C GLY A 856 -17.96 -9.12 -10.90
N GLY A 857 -18.74 -9.93 -10.18
CA GLY A 857 -18.58 -10.21 -8.74
C GLY A 857 -19.91 -10.61 -8.09
N LEU A 858 -19.87 -11.25 -6.92
CA LEU A 858 -21.06 -11.70 -6.20
C LEU A 858 -21.87 -10.50 -5.67
N ARG A 859 -21.18 -9.50 -5.10
CA ARG A 859 -21.73 -8.28 -4.51
C ARG A 859 -22.42 -7.41 -5.56
N LEU A 860 -21.75 -7.18 -6.69
CA LEU A 860 -22.29 -6.34 -7.77
C LEU A 860 -23.46 -7.00 -8.49
N SER A 861 -23.47 -8.33 -8.55
CA SER A 861 -24.54 -9.09 -9.20
C SER A 861 -25.80 -9.11 -8.35
N HIS A 862 -25.67 -9.34 -7.04
CA HIS A 862 -26.81 -9.36 -6.12
C HIS A 862 -26.38 -9.02 -4.70
N THR A 863 -26.96 -7.96 -4.10
CA THR A 863 -26.51 -7.43 -2.80
C THR A 863 -26.54 -8.48 -1.69
N VAL A 864 -27.66 -9.16 -1.44
CA VAL A 864 -27.74 -10.14 -0.34
C VAL A 864 -27.07 -11.49 -0.59
N GLN A 865 -26.49 -11.72 -1.77
CA GLN A 865 -25.97 -13.04 -2.18
C GLN A 865 -24.84 -13.53 -1.27
N TRP A 866 -23.94 -12.64 -0.82
CA TRP A 866 -22.83 -13.03 0.06
C TRP A 866 -23.30 -13.67 1.36
N LYS A 867 -24.28 -13.07 2.03
CA LYS A 867 -24.85 -13.61 3.27
C LYS A 867 -25.56 -14.94 3.04
N TRP A 868 -26.31 -15.01 1.95
CA TRP A 868 -26.99 -16.24 1.56
C TRP A 868 -25.98 -17.37 1.30
N PHE A 869 -24.92 -17.10 0.53
CA PHE A 869 -23.87 -18.06 0.20
C PHE A 869 -23.15 -18.59 1.43
N LEU A 870 -22.72 -17.70 2.34
CA LEU A 870 -22.11 -18.09 3.60
C LEU A 870 -23.03 -18.97 4.45
N THR A 871 -24.35 -18.70 4.42
CA THR A 871 -25.35 -19.53 5.10
C THR A 871 -25.44 -20.92 4.46
N GLN A 872 -25.34 -21.02 3.14
CA GLN A 872 -25.35 -22.32 2.45
C GLN A 872 -24.14 -23.17 2.81
N LEU A 873 -22.95 -22.59 2.96
CA LEU A 873 -21.77 -23.35 3.38
C LEU A 873 -21.92 -23.84 4.83
N ARG A 874 -22.31 -22.95 5.75
CA ARG A 874 -22.37 -23.25 7.20
C ARG A 874 -23.43 -24.28 7.58
N THR A 875 -24.58 -24.27 6.90
CA THR A 875 -25.71 -25.13 7.25
C THR A 875 -25.61 -26.53 6.67
N PHE A 876 -24.66 -26.77 5.74
CA PHE A 876 -24.52 -28.05 5.08
C PHE A 876 -23.78 -29.08 5.94
N LYS A 877 -24.25 -30.33 5.89
CA LYS A 877 -23.71 -31.44 6.71
C LYS A 877 -23.21 -32.64 5.90
N GLY A 878 -23.40 -32.65 4.58
CA GLY A 878 -22.91 -33.73 3.72
C GLY A 878 -21.42 -33.60 3.40
N ASP A 879 -20.98 -34.29 2.34
CA ASP A 879 -19.57 -34.45 1.98
C ASP A 879 -19.12 -33.54 0.84
N ASN A 880 -19.99 -33.26 -0.13
CA ASN A 880 -19.62 -32.58 -1.37
C ASN A 880 -20.41 -31.29 -1.58
N VAL A 881 -19.71 -30.21 -1.93
CA VAL A 881 -20.29 -28.93 -2.31
C VAL A 881 -19.93 -28.61 -3.75
N PHE A 882 -20.95 -28.52 -4.59
CA PHE A 882 -20.84 -28.20 -6.01
C PHE A 882 -21.36 -26.78 -6.26
N ILE A 883 -20.50 -25.88 -6.70
CA ILE A 883 -20.81 -24.47 -6.92
C ILE A 883 -20.83 -24.20 -8.41
N PHE A 884 -21.88 -23.55 -8.89
CA PHE A 884 -22.09 -23.23 -10.29
C PHE A 884 -22.15 -21.72 -10.45
N MET A 885 -21.30 -21.17 -11.29
CA MET A 885 -21.24 -19.74 -11.55
C MET A 885 -20.95 -19.45 -13.01
N GLU A 886 -21.45 -18.34 -13.53
CA GLU A 886 -21.29 -18.03 -14.94
C GLU A 886 -19.84 -17.70 -15.28
N ASN A 887 -19.21 -16.82 -14.51
CA ASN A 887 -17.85 -16.37 -14.78
C ASN A 887 -16.87 -16.81 -13.70
N HIS A 888 -15.64 -17.10 -14.13
CA HIS A 888 -14.50 -17.41 -13.28
C HIS A 888 -14.23 -16.26 -12.27
N PRO A 889 -13.78 -16.55 -11.03
CA PRO A 889 -13.40 -15.50 -10.07
C PRO A 889 -12.39 -14.47 -10.64
N ASP A 890 -11.52 -14.85 -11.56
CA ASP A 890 -10.57 -13.91 -12.18
C ASP A 890 -11.23 -12.84 -13.05
N THR A 891 -12.47 -13.03 -13.48
CA THR A 891 -13.21 -12.01 -14.22
C THR A 891 -13.89 -11.00 -13.29
N PHE A 892 -13.75 -11.14 -11.96
CA PHE A 892 -14.35 -10.18 -11.05
C PHE A 892 -13.65 -8.82 -11.23
N THR A 893 -14.46 -7.77 -11.25
CA THR A 893 -14.01 -6.38 -11.30
C THR A 893 -13.34 -5.98 -9.98
N ASP A 894 -13.72 -6.63 -8.88
CA ASP A 894 -13.10 -6.52 -7.57
C ASP A 894 -12.22 -7.75 -7.29
N LYS A 895 -10.90 -7.55 -7.40
CA LYS A 895 -9.92 -8.64 -7.21
C LYS A 895 -9.85 -9.12 -5.77
N LEU A 896 -10.09 -8.24 -4.81
CA LEU A 896 -10.15 -8.62 -3.39
C LEU A 896 -11.40 -9.44 -3.10
N GLU A 897 -12.52 -9.15 -3.77
CA GLU A 897 -13.73 -9.97 -3.66
C GLU A 897 -13.49 -11.39 -4.20
N ALA A 898 -12.77 -11.52 -5.32
CA ALA A 898 -12.40 -12.84 -5.88
C ALA A 898 -11.46 -13.61 -4.94
N GLU A 899 -10.47 -12.94 -4.37
CA GLU A 899 -9.57 -13.52 -3.38
C GLU A 899 -10.31 -13.95 -2.11
N LEU A 900 -11.21 -13.11 -1.58
CA LEU A 900 -12.06 -13.47 -0.46
C LEU A 900 -12.92 -14.70 -0.75
N PHE A 901 -13.50 -14.79 -1.96
CA PHE A 901 -14.27 -15.96 -2.38
C PHE A 901 -13.43 -17.24 -2.37
N ARG A 902 -12.23 -17.20 -2.95
CA ARG A 902 -11.29 -18.33 -2.95
C ARG A 902 -10.87 -18.72 -1.53
N ASN A 903 -10.53 -17.75 -0.70
CA ASN A 903 -10.10 -17.98 0.68
C ASN A 903 -11.20 -18.64 1.52
N ILE A 904 -12.45 -18.16 1.42
CA ILE A 904 -13.59 -18.76 2.12
C ILE A 904 -13.79 -20.22 1.72
N LEU A 905 -13.64 -20.56 0.43
CA LEU A 905 -13.79 -21.94 -0.03
C LEU A 905 -12.63 -22.83 0.45
N SER A 906 -11.40 -22.33 0.39
CA SER A 906 -10.21 -23.02 0.91
C SER A 906 -10.33 -23.26 2.42
N GLU A 907 -10.69 -22.23 3.20
CA GLU A 907 -10.91 -22.34 4.65
C GLU A 907 -12.01 -23.35 4.95
N TYR A 908 -13.15 -23.26 4.25
CA TYR A 908 -14.25 -24.22 4.41
C TYR A 908 -13.81 -25.66 4.14
N HIS A 909 -13.02 -25.89 3.09
CA HIS A 909 -12.44 -27.22 2.81
C HIS A 909 -11.53 -27.67 3.95
N GLN A 910 -10.60 -26.83 4.39
CA GLN A 910 -9.64 -27.16 5.44
C GLN A 910 -10.30 -27.46 6.80
N GLU A 911 -11.31 -26.69 7.18
CA GLU A 911 -12.01 -26.85 8.46
C GLU A 911 -12.92 -28.08 8.49
N THR A 912 -13.50 -28.44 7.34
CA THR A 912 -14.57 -29.45 7.29
C THR A 912 -14.17 -30.76 6.63
N GLY A 913 -13.08 -30.77 5.86
CA GLY A 913 -12.65 -31.90 5.03
C GLY A 913 -13.63 -32.23 3.90
N ARG A 914 -14.56 -31.33 3.56
CA ARG A 914 -15.56 -31.51 2.50
C ARG A 914 -14.97 -31.21 1.14
N ASN A 915 -15.40 -31.93 0.12
CA ASN A 915 -15.02 -31.64 -1.26
C ASN A 915 -15.71 -30.36 -1.72
N VAL A 916 -14.95 -29.44 -2.32
CA VAL A 916 -15.49 -28.19 -2.89
C VAL A 916 -15.11 -28.11 -4.35
N TRP A 917 -16.10 -28.00 -5.22
CA TRP A 917 -15.97 -28.02 -6.66
C TRP A 917 -16.69 -26.81 -7.25
N VAL A 918 -16.01 -26.04 -8.09
CA VAL A 918 -16.52 -24.84 -8.73
C VAL A 918 -16.55 -25.06 -10.23
N PHE A 919 -17.74 -25.02 -10.80
CA PHE A 919 -17.99 -25.12 -12.23
C PHE A 919 -18.33 -23.76 -12.82
N TYR A 920 -17.73 -23.46 -13.96
CA TYR A 920 -17.98 -22.23 -14.71
C TYR A 920 -17.85 -22.46 -16.21
N LYS A 921 -18.38 -21.54 -17.01
CA LYS A 921 -18.18 -21.60 -18.47
C LYS A 921 -16.89 -20.90 -18.88
N SER A 922 -16.29 -21.37 -19.96
CA SER A 922 -15.11 -20.79 -20.61
C SER A 922 -15.17 -21.12 -22.10
N ASN A 923 -14.16 -20.71 -22.88
CA ASN A 923 -13.97 -21.16 -24.27
C ASN A 923 -13.13 -22.46 -24.37
N ARG A 924 -12.88 -23.12 -23.24
CA ARG A 924 -12.11 -24.37 -23.18
C ARG A 924 -12.60 -25.28 -22.04
N ASP A 925 -12.50 -26.57 -22.29
CA ASP A 925 -12.63 -27.60 -21.26
C ASP A 925 -11.32 -27.71 -20.49
N ASP A 926 -11.34 -27.43 -19.20
CA ASP A 926 -10.13 -27.39 -18.36
C ASP A 926 -10.47 -27.71 -16.90
N SER A 927 -9.48 -28.14 -16.14
CA SER A 927 -9.64 -28.52 -14.75
C SER A 927 -8.35 -28.31 -13.97
N TYR A 928 -8.43 -27.70 -12.79
CA TYR A 928 -7.28 -27.52 -11.93
C TYR A 928 -7.66 -27.45 -10.45
N MET A 929 -6.69 -27.72 -9.59
CA MET A 929 -6.81 -27.51 -8.14
C MET A 929 -6.21 -26.16 -7.73
N GLU A 930 -6.88 -25.48 -6.80
CA GLU A 930 -6.38 -24.28 -6.13
C GLU A 930 -6.74 -24.35 -4.64
N ASN A 931 -5.71 -24.43 -3.78
CA ASN A 931 -5.85 -24.46 -2.32
C ASN A 931 -6.91 -25.46 -1.78
N GLY A 932 -6.98 -26.66 -2.34
CA GLY A 932 -7.93 -27.72 -1.94
C GLY A 932 -9.31 -27.63 -2.61
N VAL A 933 -9.54 -26.63 -3.45
CA VAL A 933 -10.78 -26.45 -4.21
C VAL A 933 -10.56 -26.83 -5.66
N LYS A 934 -11.48 -27.63 -6.22
CA LYS A 934 -11.45 -28.02 -7.63
C LYS A 934 -12.18 -26.97 -8.48
N TYR A 935 -11.53 -26.49 -9.53
CA TYR A 935 -12.12 -25.60 -10.52
C TYR A 935 -12.20 -26.31 -11.86
N ILE A 936 -13.37 -26.31 -12.50
CA ILE A 936 -13.59 -26.95 -13.79
C ILE A 936 -14.34 -25.99 -14.72
N SER A 937 -13.80 -25.78 -15.91
CA SER A 937 -14.47 -25.05 -16.97
C SER A 937 -15.04 -25.99 -18.02
N THR A 938 -16.18 -25.60 -18.58
CA THR A 938 -16.77 -26.27 -19.75
C THR A 938 -16.87 -25.30 -20.92
N ALA A 939 -16.42 -25.73 -22.11
CA ALA A 939 -16.50 -24.96 -23.35
C ALA A 939 -17.92 -24.91 -23.94
N GLY A 940 -18.67 -26.00 -23.78
CA GLY A 940 -19.92 -26.18 -24.50
C GLY A 940 -19.74 -26.02 -26.01
N PHE A 941 -20.49 -25.09 -26.62
CA PHE A 941 -20.37 -24.81 -28.05
C PHE A 941 -19.25 -23.82 -28.42
N GLU A 942 -18.47 -23.30 -27.47
CA GLU A 942 -17.46 -22.26 -27.70
C GLU A 942 -16.06 -22.78 -28.03
N ILE A 943 -16.01 -23.79 -28.89
CA ILE A 943 -14.77 -24.40 -29.37
C ILE A 943 -14.12 -23.61 -30.54
N GLY A 944 -14.48 -22.33 -30.72
CA GLY A 944 -14.16 -21.53 -31.91
C GLY A 944 -15.21 -21.69 -33.02
N GLU A 945 -14.81 -21.94 -34.26
CA GLU A 945 -15.74 -22.18 -35.37
C GLU A 945 -16.38 -23.58 -35.26
N LEU A 946 -17.66 -23.63 -34.88
CA LEU A 946 -18.43 -24.87 -34.79
C LEU A 946 -18.94 -25.29 -36.18
N THR A 947 -18.33 -26.34 -36.74
CA THR A 947 -18.75 -26.99 -37.98
C THR A 947 -19.22 -28.43 -37.72
N PRO A 948 -19.94 -29.07 -38.65
CA PRO A 948 -20.33 -30.48 -38.50
C PRO A 948 -19.14 -31.43 -38.24
N GLU A 949 -17.97 -31.15 -38.83
CA GLU A 949 -16.75 -31.95 -38.66
C GLU A 949 -16.15 -31.81 -37.26
N ARG A 950 -16.38 -30.65 -36.62
CA ARG A 950 -15.88 -30.34 -35.27
C ARG A 950 -16.92 -30.60 -34.18
N ALA A 951 -18.09 -31.14 -34.53
CA ALA A 951 -19.15 -31.47 -33.58
C ALA A 951 -18.69 -32.44 -32.46
N ILE A 952 -17.72 -33.32 -32.75
CA ILE A 952 -17.11 -34.24 -31.79
C ILE A 952 -16.30 -33.53 -30.69
N GLU A 953 -15.84 -32.30 -30.94
CA GLU A 953 -15.09 -31.50 -29.97
C GLU A 953 -16.01 -30.84 -28.94
N VAL A 954 -17.32 -30.78 -29.20
CA VAL A 954 -18.31 -30.29 -28.24
C VAL A 954 -18.51 -31.35 -27.16
N LYS A 955 -18.10 -31.04 -25.95
CA LYS A 955 -18.17 -31.95 -24.81
C LYS A 955 -19.07 -31.40 -23.70
N TYR A 956 -19.54 -32.33 -22.88
CA TYR A 956 -20.16 -32.06 -21.59
C TYR A 956 -19.35 -32.74 -20.49
N LEU A 957 -19.43 -32.20 -19.28
CA LEU A 957 -18.81 -32.81 -18.13
C LEU A 957 -19.73 -33.91 -17.58
N TYR A 958 -19.20 -35.09 -17.35
CA TYR A 958 -19.88 -36.21 -16.73
C TYR A 958 -19.24 -36.51 -15.37
N VAL A 959 -19.93 -36.18 -14.29
CA VAL A 959 -19.40 -36.29 -12.91
C VAL A 959 -20.00 -37.51 -12.23
N THR A 960 -19.14 -38.34 -11.65
CA THR A 960 -19.51 -39.51 -10.85
C THR A 960 -19.19 -39.25 -9.38
N VAL A 961 -20.21 -39.36 -8.53
CA VAL A 961 -20.08 -39.24 -7.07
C VAL A 961 -20.30 -40.61 -6.45
N GLN A 962 -19.34 -41.09 -5.65
CA GLN A 962 -19.42 -42.30 -4.85
C GLN A 962 -19.06 -41.96 -3.39
N GLY A 963 -20.03 -41.44 -2.65
CA GLY A 963 -19.78 -40.94 -1.29
C GLY A 963 -18.85 -39.73 -1.33
N LYS A 964 -17.63 -39.87 -0.78
CA LYS A 964 -16.59 -38.83 -0.78
C LYS A 964 -15.69 -38.84 -2.02
N GLU A 965 -15.73 -39.91 -2.82
CA GLU A 965 -14.97 -39.95 -4.06
C GLU A 965 -15.78 -39.26 -5.16
N VAL A 966 -15.17 -38.26 -5.80
CA VAL A 966 -15.77 -37.52 -6.92
C VAL A 966 -14.79 -37.54 -8.08
N THR A 967 -15.23 -38.07 -9.22
CA THR A 967 -14.46 -38.09 -10.47
C THR A 967 -15.28 -37.47 -11.60
N PHE A 968 -14.61 -37.07 -12.67
CA PHE A 968 -15.26 -36.50 -13.84
C PHE A 968 -14.59 -36.94 -15.14
N GLU A 969 -15.33 -36.78 -16.24
CA GLU A 969 -14.84 -36.99 -17.59
C GLU A 969 -15.45 -35.94 -18.53
N PHE A 970 -14.70 -35.51 -19.55
CA PHE A 970 -15.26 -34.74 -20.66
C PHE A 970 -15.72 -35.68 -21.76
N LYS A 971 -17.04 -35.81 -21.94
CA LYS A 971 -17.65 -36.70 -22.94
C LYS A 971 -18.18 -35.92 -24.14
N PRO A 972 -17.96 -36.39 -25.37
CA PRO A 972 -18.50 -35.73 -26.54
C PRO A 972 -20.02 -35.88 -26.61
N VAL A 973 -20.71 -34.86 -27.12
CA VAL A 973 -22.17 -34.84 -27.27
C VAL A 973 -22.67 -35.78 -28.39
N VAL A 974 -21.79 -36.11 -29.33
CA VAL A 974 -22.03 -37.03 -30.44
C VAL A 974 -20.87 -38.03 -30.50
N HIS A 975 -21.14 -39.25 -30.96
CA HIS A 975 -20.16 -40.34 -31.06
C HIS A 975 -19.93 -40.75 -32.51
#